data_AF-A0A2N2IUU9-F1
#
_entry.id   AF-A0A2N2IUU9-F1
#
_cell.length_a   1.000
_cell.length_b   1.000
_cell.length_c   1.000
_cell.angle_alpha   90.00
_cell.angle_beta   90.00
_cell.angle_gamma   90.00
#
_symmetry.space_group_name_H-M   'P 1'
#
loop_
_entity.id
_entity.type
_entity.pdbx_description
1 polymer ?
#
loop_
_entity_poly.entity_id
_entity_poly.type
_entity_poly.pdbx_seq_one_letter_code
_entity_poly.pdbx_strand_id
1 'polypeptide(L)'
;MSSLSDALSTLSDRGLRRLLGARTFLRGLDYARRKVVDGVDVGEAVASGRVRGSDTEPYVVNVELTASGIQSNCTCPAFAKAGQHCKHVAALLITVRDQARGSMPRRPAPSTPQNAPATTVSTEGKSRRRDRRRRPTAMHALPPQLGSVPEPDAVASSTGIGAWLPPAGQTLPRALEYRIHVRQGAITVTVLDTEARVPLLPSQALAWQALQPSPDRDPLRLLARFESGNPRHPAVDVRGEDVAELLPLLRERRVLLEPALMQLRFVDDPLVPRFELELAGSDALVVKASFERSSDRRRFSLSQGGWFEGAPGWQIDTSTGTAHPLHRRVSPAALRRLVRSPTIAEPISSVAELIMAGLPRIATEVGAELPDLDGVAQVLDMEPSFRMNAQGDLVNAEVFLFAGYGDIENPVRASGLGPPVLIQPPSPESRGRIRCIRADIPAQQDAVQKLLDLGLTPHESGDYFVAKGDNAIQFWSEGLGALPETWSLYVPDDLVDTQVRTAHITPFGRISSGVDWLSVKLGFEAEGVGVSREEIGRCLASGQKYVKMEDGSYASINRQQIQAVLDREIELMTAAKGGKLPLAQAGRVKELEDLLISVGKCSSTPAAKKMFERLASIDSIAVVRKPRNLKAKLRPYQEQGISWLKFIHDIASGGVLADDMGL
;
A
#
# COMPACT_ATOMS: atom_id res chain seq x y z
N MET A 1 -42.24 -5.77 9.52
CA MET A 1 -40.80 -5.65 9.78
C MET A 1 -40.15 -5.45 8.42
N SER A 2 -39.28 -4.44 8.24
CA SER A 2 -38.59 -4.23 6.95
C SER A 2 -37.75 -5.45 6.63
N SER A 3 -37.82 -5.96 5.41
CA SER A 3 -36.93 -7.04 4.97
C SER A 3 -35.46 -6.62 5.15
N LEU A 4 -34.56 -7.56 5.42
CA LEU A 4 -33.12 -7.30 5.53
C LEU A 4 -32.58 -6.61 4.27
N SER A 5 -33.14 -6.95 3.10
CA SER A 5 -32.86 -6.30 1.82
C SER A 5 -33.27 -4.81 1.81
N ASP A 6 -34.47 -4.48 2.30
CA ASP A 6 -34.96 -3.09 2.38
C ASP A 6 -34.14 -2.27 3.37
N ALA A 7 -33.84 -2.83 4.55
CA ALA A 7 -33.02 -2.17 5.57
C ALA A 7 -31.62 -1.86 5.02
N LEU A 8 -31.01 -2.81 4.31
CA LEU A 8 -29.70 -2.62 3.68
C LEU A 8 -29.74 -1.63 2.51
N SER A 9 -30.79 -1.62 1.70
CA SER A 9 -30.91 -0.72 0.54
C SER A 9 -30.82 0.77 0.92
N THR A 10 -31.35 1.12 2.11
CA THR A 10 -31.35 2.50 2.65
C THR A 10 -30.01 2.89 3.29
N LEU A 11 -29.12 1.93 3.59
CA LEU A 11 -27.84 2.20 4.22
C LEU A 11 -26.80 2.75 3.21
N SER A 12 -26.38 3.99 3.44
CA SER A 12 -25.27 4.60 2.69
C SER A 12 -23.93 3.89 2.97
N ASP A 13 -22.93 4.10 2.11
CA ASP A 13 -21.55 3.65 2.37
C ASP A 13 -21.02 4.17 3.72
N ARG A 14 -21.43 5.38 4.11
CA ARG A 14 -21.09 5.94 5.41
C ARG A 14 -21.74 5.17 6.57
N GLY A 15 -22.94 4.65 6.36
CA GLY A 15 -23.64 3.77 7.31
C GLY A 15 -22.94 2.43 7.49
N LEU A 16 -22.62 1.74 6.39
CA LEU A 16 -21.89 0.47 6.44
C LEU A 16 -20.49 0.62 7.04
N ARG A 17 -19.79 1.73 6.75
CA ARG A 17 -18.48 2.03 7.37
C ARG A 17 -18.57 2.22 8.88
N ARG A 18 -19.66 2.80 9.39
CA ARG A 18 -19.89 2.94 10.84
C ARG A 18 -20.22 1.60 11.50
N LEU A 19 -20.93 0.72 10.79
CA LEU A 19 -21.33 -0.60 11.30
C LEU A 19 -20.18 -1.61 11.30
N LEU A 20 -19.36 -1.64 10.24
CA LEU A 20 -18.31 -2.65 10.04
C LEU A 20 -16.91 -2.18 10.45
N GLY A 21 -16.71 -0.88 10.60
CA GLY A 21 -15.40 -0.24 10.71
C GLY A 21 -14.77 0.04 9.34
N ALA A 22 -14.02 1.14 9.25
CA ALA A 22 -13.49 1.65 7.98
C ALA A 22 -12.55 0.66 7.25
N ARG A 23 -11.65 -0.01 7.98
CA ARG A 23 -10.70 -0.98 7.42
C ARG A 23 -11.41 -2.24 6.89
N THR A 24 -12.37 -2.78 7.65
CA THR A 24 -13.15 -3.97 7.26
C THR A 24 -14.03 -3.68 6.06
N PHE A 25 -14.68 -2.51 6.03
CA PHE A 25 -15.50 -2.08 4.90
C PHE A 25 -14.69 -1.97 3.61
N LEU A 26 -13.52 -1.32 3.63
CA LEU A 26 -12.69 -1.16 2.43
C LEU A 26 -12.20 -2.51 1.88
N ARG A 27 -11.81 -3.43 2.76
CA ARG A 27 -11.43 -4.80 2.36
C ARG A 27 -12.62 -5.61 1.83
N GLY A 28 -13.79 -5.48 2.45
CA GLY A 28 -15.02 -6.10 1.95
C GLY A 28 -15.49 -5.56 0.61
N LEU A 29 -15.32 -4.25 0.37
CA LEU A 29 -15.65 -3.59 -0.90
C LEU A 29 -14.77 -4.11 -2.05
N ASP A 30 -13.49 -4.36 -1.80
CA ASP A 30 -12.58 -4.98 -2.78
C ASP A 30 -13.06 -6.40 -3.14
N TYR A 31 -13.46 -7.21 -2.15
CA TYR A 31 -13.99 -8.55 -2.39
C TYR A 31 -15.32 -8.52 -3.17
N ALA A 32 -16.23 -7.61 -2.82
CA ALA A 32 -17.48 -7.43 -3.57
C ALA A 32 -17.21 -7.02 -5.04
N ARG A 33 -16.25 -6.11 -5.28
CA ARG A 33 -15.86 -5.68 -6.64
C ARG A 33 -15.26 -6.81 -7.47
N ARG A 34 -14.49 -7.71 -6.85
CA ARG A 34 -13.92 -8.89 -7.50
C ARG A 34 -14.94 -10.00 -7.80
N LYS A 35 -16.21 -9.83 -7.40
CA LYS A 35 -17.29 -10.81 -7.58
C LYS A 35 -16.93 -12.20 -7.04
N VAL A 36 -16.30 -12.24 -5.85
CA VAL A 36 -15.92 -13.50 -5.18
C VAL A 36 -16.96 -14.00 -4.18
N VAL A 37 -18.16 -13.41 -4.20
CA VAL A 37 -19.31 -13.80 -3.37
C VAL A 37 -20.28 -14.58 -4.24
N ASP A 38 -20.45 -15.86 -3.95
CA ASP A 38 -21.22 -16.82 -4.73
C ASP A 38 -22.35 -17.43 -3.87
N GLY A 39 -23.46 -17.83 -4.51
CA GLY A 39 -24.57 -18.52 -3.82
C GLY A 39 -25.25 -17.66 -2.74
N VAL A 40 -25.54 -16.40 -3.05
CA VAL A 40 -26.24 -15.48 -2.14
C VAL A 40 -27.71 -15.85 -2.07
N ASP A 41 -28.19 -16.19 -0.87
CA ASP A 41 -29.60 -16.44 -0.57
C ASP A 41 -30.09 -15.42 0.47
N VAL A 42 -31.17 -14.72 0.16
CA VAL A 42 -31.70 -13.60 0.95
C VAL A 42 -33.12 -13.91 1.38
N GLY A 43 -33.30 -14.21 2.66
CA GLY A 43 -34.60 -14.33 3.32
C GLY A 43 -35.08 -13.00 3.93
N GLU A 44 -36.17 -13.05 4.70
CA GLU A 44 -36.77 -11.84 5.28
C GLU A 44 -35.87 -11.15 6.33
N ALA A 45 -35.18 -11.93 7.18
CA ALA A 45 -34.31 -11.42 8.24
C ALA A 45 -32.89 -12.01 8.19
N VAL A 46 -32.62 -12.95 7.29
CA VAL A 46 -31.34 -13.67 7.20
C VAL A 46 -30.82 -13.62 5.77
N ALA A 47 -29.52 -13.38 5.60
CA ALA A 47 -28.81 -13.54 4.34
C ALA A 47 -27.63 -14.50 4.52
N SER A 48 -27.48 -15.43 3.58
CA SER A 48 -26.35 -16.37 3.54
C SER A 48 -25.60 -16.27 2.21
N GLY A 49 -24.31 -16.59 2.22
CA GLY A 49 -23.50 -16.64 1.00
C GLY A 49 -22.14 -17.27 1.22
N ARG A 50 -21.49 -17.65 0.12
CA ARG A 50 -20.14 -18.24 0.12
C ARG A 50 -19.14 -17.24 -0.43
N VAL A 51 -18.06 -16.98 0.29
CA VAL A 51 -17.05 -15.99 -0.11
C VAL A 51 -15.70 -16.68 -0.32
N ARG A 52 -15.20 -16.65 -1.56
CA ARG A 52 -13.87 -17.18 -1.89
C ARG A 52 -12.79 -16.25 -1.32
N GLY A 53 -11.84 -16.86 -0.60
CA GLY A 53 -10.78 -16.16 0.11
C GLY A 53 -9.39 -16.72 -0.22
N SER A 54 -8.50 -16.73 0.77
CA SER A 54 -7.14 -17.27 0.66
C SER A 54 -7.07 -18.79 0.78
N ASP A 55 -8.17 -19.43 1.18
CA ASP A 55 -8.27 -20.88 1.36
C ASP A 55 -8.92 -21.54 0.14
N THR A 56 -8.68 -22.83 -0.02
CA THR A 56 -9.19 -23.64 -1.15
C THR A 56 -10.71 -23.81 -1.11
N GLU A 57 -11.30 -23.87 0.09
CA GLU A 57 -12.74 -23.89 0.29
C GLU A 57 -13.32 -22.49 0.58
N PRO A 58 -14.45 -22.10 -0.04
CA PRO A 58 -15.08 -20.81 0.21
C PRO A 58 -15.66 -20.72 1.62
N TYR A 59 -15.49 -19.57 2.26
CA TYR A 59 -16.03 -19.33 3.60
C TYR A 59 -17.55 -19.14 3.56
N VAL A 60 -18.27 -19.80 4.46
CA VAL A 60 -19.71 -19.64 4.62
C VAL A 60 -19.96 -18.44 5.54
N VAL A 61 -20.81 -17.53 5.09
CA VAL A 61 -21.13 -16.28 5.77
C VAL A 61 -22.64 -16.20 5.94
N ASN A 62 -23.08 -15.98 7.18
CA ASN A 62 -24.48 -15.79 7.53
C ASN A 62 -24.65 -14.46 8.26
N VAL A 63 -25.69 -13.73 7.93
CA VAL A 63 -26.02 -12.43 8.51
C VAL A 63 -27.49 -12.40 8.88
N GLU A 64 -27.80 -11.96 10.09
CA GLU A 64 -29.16 -11.88 10.61
C GLU A 64 -29.44 -10.46 11.13
N LEU A 65 -30.61 -9.92 10.80
CA LEU A 65 -31.09 -8.63 11.29
C LEU A 65 -31.91 -8.85 12.56
N THR A 66 -31.38 -8.38 13.70
CA THR A 66 -32.05 -8.45 15.00
C THR A 66 -32.51 -7.06 15.45
N ALA A 67 -33.31 -6.99 16.52
CA ALA A 67 -33.80 -5.73 17.08
C ALA A 67 -32.69 -4.81 17.61
N SER A 68 -31.49 -5.34 17.89
CA SER A 68 -30.32 -4.61 18.39
C SER A 68 -29.26 -4.30 17.32
N GLY A 69 -29.44 -4.75 16.08
CA GLY A 69 -28.52 -4.49 14.97
C GLY A 69 -28.31 -5.70 14.06
N ILE A 70 -27.16 -5.73 13.38
CA ILE A 70 -26.79 -6.83 12.48
C ILE A 70 -25.89 -7.80 13.24
N GLN A 71 -26.33 -9.05 13.37
CA GLN A 71 -25.48 -10.15 13.82
C GLN A 71 -24.93 -10.90 12.61
N SER A 72 -23.69 -11.38 12.72
CA SER A 72 -23.03 -12.09 11.61
C SER A 72 -22.24 -13.26 12.13
N ASN A 73 -22.16 -14.33 11.35
CA ASN A 73 -21.28 -15.46 11.58
C ASN A 73 -20.49 -15.77 10.30
N CYS A 74 -19.20 -16.10 10.44
CA CYS A 74 -18.35 -16.46 9.30
C CYS A 74 -17.36 -17.55 9.68
N THR A 75 -17.18 -18.55 8.81
CA THR A 75 -16.24 -19.67 9.02
C THR A 75 -14.76 -19.29 8.86
N CYS A 76 -14.42 -18.02 8.68
CA CYS A 76 -13.03 -17.62 8.45
C CYS A 76 -12.20 -17.52 9.76
N PRO A 77 -10.88 -17.79 9.73
CA PRO A 77 -10.01 -17.70 10.91
C PRO A 77 -10.01 -16.33 11.60
N ALA A 78 -10.16 -15.25 10.82
CA ALA A 78 -10.20 -13.89 11.36
C ALA A 78 -11.47 -13.62 12.21
N PHE A 79 -12.59 -14.24 11.86
CA PHE A 79 -13.83 -14.13 12.62
C PHE A 79 -13.75 -14.95 13.91
N ALA A 80 -13.20 -16.17 13.84
CA ALA A 80 -12.97 -17.03 15.00
C ALA A 80 -12.06 -16.40 16.06
N LYS A 81 -11.06 -15.61 15.66
CA LYS A 81 -10.14 -14.94 16.59
C LYS A 81 -10.68 -13.66 17.22
N ALA A 82 -11.47 -12.88 16.48
CA ALA A 82 -11.86 -11.53 16.90
C ALA A 82 -13.33 -11.39 17.34
N GLY A 83 -14.22 -12.30 16.94
CA GLY A 83 -15.66 -12.22 17.22
C GLY A 83 -16.37 -10.99 16.61
N GLN A 84 -15.68 -10.26 15.71
CA GLN A 84 -16.18 -9.05 15.06
C GLN A 84 -16.39 -9.27 13.56
N HIS A 85 -17.16 -8.39 12.92
CA HIS A 85 -17.42 -8.45 11.49
C HIS A 85 -16.11 -8.50 10.67
N CYS A 86 -15.96 -9.53 9.84
CA CYS A 86 -14.79 -9.71 9.00
C CYS A 86 -15.02 -9.13 7.60
N LYS A 87 -13.97 -9.13 6.76
CA LYS A 87 -14.04 -8.67 5.36
C LYS A 87 -15.06 -9.48 4.51
N HIS A 88 -15.29 -10.75 4.84
CA HIS A 88 -16.26 -11.59 4.12
C HIS A 88 -17.71 -11.24 4.48
N VAL A 89 -17.99 -10.92 5.75
CA VAL A 89 -19.28 -10.36 6.20
C VAL A 89 -19.56 -9.03 5.50
N ALA A 90 -18.55 -8.15 5.44
CA ALA A 90 -18.65 -6.89 4.73
C ALA A 90 -18.94 -7.09 3.23
N ALA A 91 -18.29 -8.06 2.58
CA ALA A 91 -18.51 -8.38 1.17
C ALA A 91 -19.94 -8.87 0.91
N LEU A 92 -20.49 -9.75 1.75
CA LEU A 92 -21.87 -10.22 1.63
C LEU A 92 -22.88 -9.08 1.80
N LEU A 93 -22.72 -8.24 2.83
CA LEU A 93 -23.60 -7.10 3.09
C LEU A 93 -23.64 -6.08 1.94
N ILE A 94 -22.47 -5.79 1.34
CA ILE A 94 -22.38 -4.90 0.17
C ILE A 94 -23.06 -5.54 -1.04
N THR A 95 -22.85 -6.83 -1.26
CA THR A 95 -23.44 -7.56 -2.39
C THR A 95 -24.96 -7.61 -2.29
N VAL A 96 -25.52 -7.94 -1.12
CA VAL A 96 -26.97 -7.96 -0.88
C VAL A 96 -27.59 -6.57 -1.06
N ARG A 97 -26.95 -5.52 -0.54
CA ARG A 97 -27.40 -4.14 -0.73
C ARG A 97 -27.42 -3.73 -2.21
N ASP A 98 -26.35 -4.03 -2.93
CA ASP A 98 -26.20 -3.61 -4.33
C ASP A 98 -27.18 -4.38 -5.22
N GLN A 99 -27.47 -5.65 -4.90
CA GLN A 99 -28.58 -6.42 -5.50
C GLN A 99 -29.94 -5.77 -5.20
N ALA A 100 -30.21 -5.39 -3.94
CA ALA A 100 -31.45 -4.73 -3.54
C ALA A 100 -31.66 -3.37 -4.24
N ARG A 101 -30.58 -2.61 -4.46
CA ARG A 101 -30.61 -1.35 -5.21
C ARG A 101 -30.76 -1.56 -6.71
N GLY A 102 -30.19 -2.64 -7.25
CA GLY A 102 -30.31 -3.03 -8.64
C GLY A 102 -31.71 -3.53 -9.02
N SER A 103 -32.45 -4.12 -8.07
CA SER A 103 -33.82 -4.61 -8.27
C SER A 103 -34.91 -3.54 -8.12
N MET A 104 -34.59 -2.33 -7.67
CA MET A 104 -35.57 -1.24 -7.61
C MET A 104 -35.76 -0.60 -8.99
N PRO A 105 -37.01 -0.45 -9.50
CA PRO A 105 -37.25 0.25 -10.76
C PRO A 105 -36.72 1.68 -10.66
N ARG A 106 -35.93 2.06 -11.68
CA ARG A 106 -35.24 3.34 -11.79
C ARG A 106 -36.27 4.47 -11.65
N ARG A 107 -36.32 5.09 -10.49
CA ARG A 107 -37.20 6.22 -10.18
C ARG A 107 -36.96 7.32 -11.21
N PRO A 108 -37.99 7.81 -11.94
CA PRO A 108 -37.79 8.89 -12.90
C PRO A 108 -37.23 10.10 -12.18
N ALA A 109 -36.35 10.83 -12.88
CA ALA A 109 -35.65 11.99 -12.34
C ALA A 109 -36.64 12.95 -11.66
N PRO A 110 -36.31 13.52 -10.50
CA PRO A 110 -37.23 14.38 -9.78
C PRO A 110 -37.56 15.59 -10.65
N SER A 111 -38.85 15.74 -10.97
CA SER A 111 -39.41 16.97 -11.50
C SER A 111 -39.21 18.09 -10.47
N THR A 112 -38.74 19.22 -10.96
CA THR A 112 -38.52 20.48 -10.25
C THR A 112 -39.68 20.81 -9.31
N PRO A 113 -39.44 21.10 -8.01
CA PRO A 113 -40.53 21.41 -7.11
C PRO A 113 -41.15 22.77 -7.43
N GLN A 114 -42.46 22.75 -7.67
CA GLN A 114 -43.32 23.92 -7.70
C GLN A 114 -43.46 24.51 -6.29
N ASN A 115 -43.48 25.84 -6.24
CA ASN A 115 -43.66 26.65 -5.04
C ASN A 115 -44.93 26.27 -4.25
N ALA A 116 -44.77 26.04 -2.95
CA ALA A 116 -45.83 26.15 -1.94
C ALA A 116 -45.21 26.59 -0.59
N PRO A 117 -45.99 27.25 0.28
CA PRO A 117 -45.59 28.46 0.98
C PRO A 117 -44.80 28.23 2.28
N ALA A 118 -44.02 29.25 2.64
CA ALA A 118 -43.22 29.29 3.85
C ALA A 118 -44.08 29.34 5.13
N THR A 119 -43.92 28.32 5.97
CA THR A 119 -44.33 28.31 7.38
C THR A 119 -43.21 28.97 8.20
N THR A 120 -43.50 30.14 8.77
CA THR A 120 -42.60 30.88 9.66
C THR A 120 -42.59 30.26 11.05
N VAL A 121 -41.42 29.86 11.54
CA VAL A 121 -41.17 29.61 12.97
C VAL A 121 -40.61 30.90 13.58
N SER A 122 -41.27 31.32 14.64
CA SER A 122 -41.06 32.52 15.44
C SER A 122 -39.83 32.46 16.34
N THR A 123 -39.07 33.55 16.39
CA THR A 123 -38.22 33.92 17.54
C THR A 123 -38.60 35.31 18.02
N GLU A 124 -38.94 35.40 19.31
CA GLU A 124 -39.39 36.59 20.03
C GLU A 124 -38.28 37.64 20.19
N GLY A 125 -38.67 38.93 20.19
CA GLY A 125 -37.74 40.02 20.48
C GLY A 125 -38.30 41.43 20.27
N LYS A 126 -39.37 41.77 20.99
CA LYS A 126 -39.91 43.10 21.36
C LYS A 126 -39.42 44.35 20.58
N SER A 127 -40.35 45.09 19.95
CA SER A 127 -40.71 46.46 20.38
C SER A 127 -41.77 47.14 19.48
N ARG A 128 -42.86 47.53 20.15
CA ARG A 128 -43.75 48.69 19.91
C ARG A 128 -44.60 48.76 18.62
N ARG A 129 -45.86 48.33 18.79
CA ARG A 129 -47.07 48.80 18.09
C ARG A 129 -47.19 50.32 18.10
N ARG A 130 -47.56 50.91 16.95
CA ARG A 130 -48.56 51.99 16.92
C ARG A 130 -49.42 51.87 15.67
N ASP A 131 -50.72 51.67 15.91
CA ASP A 131 -51.81 51.69 14.95
C ASP A 131 -51.82 52.95 14.07
N ARG A 132 -52.23 52.79 12.80
CA ARG A 132 -53.37 53.56 12.24
C ARG A 132 -53.77 53.12 10.82
N ARG A 133 -55.00 52.59 10.77
CA ARG A 133 -56.08 52.74 9.75
C ARG A 133 -55.73 53.08 8.29
N ARG A 134 -56.30 52.25 7.41
CA ARG A 134 -56.56 52.50 5.97
C ARG A 134 -57.67 53.54 5.70
N ARG A 135 -57.58 54.11 4.48
CA ARG A 135 -58.56 54.75 3.56
C ARG A 135 -58.68 56.29 3.60
N PRO A 136 -59.10 56.97 2.50
CA PRO A 136 -58.82 56.75 1.05
C PRO A 136 -58.59 58.07 0.24
N THR A 137 -58.17 57.94 -1.04
CA THR A 137 -58.43 58.80 -2.24
C THR A 137 -58.45 60.34 -2.21
N ALA A 138 -57.59 60.96 -3.05
CA ALA A 138 -57.90 62.04 -4.05
C ALA A 138 -56.62 62.27 -4.92
N MET A 139 -56.60 62.05 -6.25
CA MET A 139 -56.83 63.01 -7.36
C MET A 139 -56.15 64.37 -7.17
N HIS A 140 -55.35 64.98 -8.05
CA HIS A 140 -55.03 64.86 -9.48
C HIS A 140 -53.68 65.59 -9.73
N ALA A 141 -52.81 65.09 -10.61
CA ALA A 141 -51.95 65.90 -11.49
C ALA A 141 -51.34 64.99 -12.58
N LEU A 142 -51.39 65.44 -13.84
CA LEU A 142 -51.10 64.66 -15.05
C LEU A 142 -49.64 64.15 -15.14
N PRO A 143 -49.39 63.02 -15.85
CA PRO A 143 -48.05 62.53 -16.13
C PRO A 143 -47.39 63.32 -17.29
N PRO A 144 -46.05 63.47 -17.32
CA PRO A 144 -45.35 63.71 -18.58
C PRO A 144 -45.39 62.41 -19.38
N GLN A 145 -45.75 62.53 -20.66
CA GLN A 145 -45.99 61.42 -21.56
C GLN A 145 -44.77 60.50 -21.65
N LEU A 146 -44.97 59.24 -21.23
CA LEU A 146 -44.08 58.13 -21.57
C LEU A 146 -44.20 57.89 -23.07
N GLY A 147 -43.04 57.71 -23.71
CA GLY A 147 -42.93 57.27 -25.10
C GLY A 147 -43.83 56.06 -25.32
N SER A 148 -44.74 56.23 -26.26
CA SER A 148 -45.63 55.20 -26.77
C SER A 148 -44.83 53.96 -27.17
N VAL A 149 -45.31 52.79 -26.75
CA VAL A 149 -45.16 51.57 -27.57
C VAL A 149 -45.59 51.96 -28.98
N PRO A 150 -44.83 51.65 -30.05
CA PRO A 150 -45.30 51.97 -31.39
C PRO A 150 -46.65 51.28 -31.58
N GLU A 151 -47.69 52.04 -31.90
CA GLU A 151 -48.92 51.44 -32.44
C GLU A 151 -48.52 50.64 -33.69
N PRO A 152 -49.15 49.48 -33.95
CA PRO A 152 -48.94 48.79 -35.21
C PRO A 152 -49.37 49.73 -36.33
N ASP A 153 -48.44 50.03 -37.25
CA ASP A 153 -48.68 50.91 -38.40
C ASP A 153 -50.03 50.60 -39.05
N ALA A 154 -50.96 51.55 -38.97
CA ALA A 154 -52.24 51.55 -39.66
C ALA A 154 -52.07 51.86 -41.16
N VAL A 155 -51.14 51.16 -41.82
CA VAL A 155 -51.00 51.16 -43.28
C VAL A 155 -50.91 49.72 -43.77
N ALA A 156 -51.98 48.97 -43.51
CA ALA A 156 -52.30 47.81 -44.31
C ALA A 156 -52.64 48.30 -45.73
N SER A 157 -51.63 48.36 -46.59
CA SER A 157 -51.87 48.35 -48.04
C SER A 157 -52.68 47.09 -48.37
N SER A 158 -53.63 47.22 -49.30
CA SER A 158 -54.68 46.24 -49.66
C SER A 158 -54.18 44.91 -50.22
N THR A 159 -52.90 44.64 -50.13
CA THR A 159 -52.26 43.36 -50.44
C THR A 159 -51.70 42.81 -49.13
N GLY A 160 -52.13 41.61 -48.71
CA GLY A 160 -51.71 40.93 -47.47
C GLY A 160 -50.19 40.65 -47.32
N ILE A 161 -49.37 41.22 -48.19
CA ILE A 161 -47.91 41.29 -48.16
C ILE A 161 -47.43 42.29 -47.08
N GLY A 162 -48.23 43.31 -46.73
CA GLY A 162 -47.86 44.31 -45.71
C GLY A 162 -47.62 43.74 -44.31
N ALA A 163 -48.27 42.62 -43.96
CA ALA A 163 -48.05 41.90 -42.70
C ALA A 163 -46.71 41.13 -42.66
N TRP A 164 -46.05 40.97 -43.81
CA TRP A 164 -44.75 40.31 -43.98
C TRP A 164 -43.60 41.31 -44.20
N LEU A 165 -43.90 42.62 -44.28
CA LEU A 165 -42.93 43.69 -44.37
C LEU A 165 -42.67 44.26 -42.96
N PRO A 166 -41.41 44.51 -42.56
CA PRO A 166 -41.12 45.19 -41.30
C PRO A 166 -41.72 46.60 -41.29
N PRO A 167 -42.19 47.12 -40.13
CA PRO A 167 -42.81 48.45 -40.03
C PRO A 167 -41.89 49.55 -40.56
N ALA A 168 -42.48 50.60 -41.14
CA ALA A 168 -41.76 51.64 -41.86
C ALA A 168 -41.05 52.59 -40.88
N GLY A 169 -39.87 52.16 -40.45
CA GLY A 169 -39.05 52.84 -39.45
C GLY A 169 -38.02 51.85 -38.94
N GLN A 170 -37.05 51.53 -39.80
CA GLN A 170 -35.94 50.63 -39.45
C GLN A 170 -35.27 51.16 -38.17
N THR A 171 -35.53 50.52 -37.02
CA THR A 171 -34.69 50.69 -35.85
C THR A 171 -33.34 50.10 -36.22
N LEU A 172 -32.43 50.97 -36.65
CA LEU A 172 -31.01 50.64 -36.72
C LEU A 172 -30.60 49.93 -35.42
N PRO A 173 -29.74 48.91 -35.47
CA PRO A 173 -29.25 48.26 -34.27
C PRO A 173 -28.60 49.33 -33.39
N ARG A 174 -29.27 49.67 -32.28
CA ARG A 174 -28.77 50.68 -31.33
C ARG A 174 -27.47 50.17 -30.72
N ALA A 175 -26.46 51.03 -30.68
CA ALA A 175 -25.20 50.69 -30.05
C ALA A 175 -25.39 50.59 -28.53
N LEU A 176 -25.04 49.45 -27.95
CA LEU A 176 -25.13 49.17 -26.52
C LEU A 176 -23.75 49.31 -25.84
N GLU A 177 -23.75 49.81 -24.61
CA GLU A 177 -22.60 49.84 -23.72
C GLU A 177 -22.88 48.97 -22.49
N TYR A 178 -21.92 48.13 -22.10
CA TYR A 178 -22.00 47.29 -20.91
C TYR A 178 -21.11 47.86 -19.82
N ARG A 179 -21.70 48.25 -18.69
CA ARG A 179 -20.96 48.69 -17.52
C ARG A 179 -20.89 47.58 -16.50
N ILE A 180 -19.67 47.23 -16.11
CA ILE A 180 -19.40 46.10 -15.22
C ILE A 180 -18.78 46.62 -13.93
N HIS A 181 -19.42 46.32 -12.82
CA HIS A 181 -18.84 46.45 -11.50
C HIS A 181 -18.39 45.08 -11.00
N VAL A 182 -17.09 44.94 -10.71
CA VAL A 182 -16.46 43.66 -10.38
C VAL A 182 -16.42 43.46 -8.87
N ARG A 183 -16.87 42.29 -8.41
CA ARG A 183 -16.73 41.81 -7.02
C ARG A 183 -16.10 40.42 -7.03
N GLN A 184 -15.59 39.97 -5.89
CA GLN A 184 -15.03 38.62 -5.81
C GLN A 184 -16.13 37.57 -6.07
N GLY A 185 -16.00 36.79 -7.15
CA GLY A 185 -16.94 35.74 -7.54
C GLY A 185 -18.26 36.22 -8.17
N ALA A 186 -18.45 37.51 -8.36
CA ALA A 186 -19.66 38.07 -8.99
C ALA A 186 -19.36 39.37 -9.77
N ILE A 187 -20.11 39.62 -10.83
CA ILE A 187 -20.13 40.92 -11.51
C ILE A 187 -21.55 41.47 -11.55
N THR A 188 -21.66 42.79 -11.42
CA THR A 188 -22.90 43.51 -11.67
C THR A 188 -22.80 44.18 -13.03
N VAL A 189 -23.70 43.85 -13.95
CA VAL A 189 -23.71 44.35 -15.32
C VAL A 189 -24.90 45.27 -15.53
N THR A 190 -24.66 46.48 -16.04
CA THR A 190 -25.71 47.41 -16.46
C THR A 190 -25.59 47.64 -17.96
N VAL A 191 -26.67 47.42 -18.69
CA VAL A 191 -26.74 47.69 -20.14
C VAL A 191 -27.22 49.11 -20.34
N LEU A 192 -26.53 49.90 -21.16
CA LEU A 192 -26.91 51.27 -21.48
C LEU A 192 -27.12 51.43 -22.99
N ASP A 193 -28.14 52.22 -23.33
CA ASP A 193 -28.27 52.80 -24.66
C ASP A 193 -27.21 53.89 -24.82
N THR A 194 -26.34 53.80 -25.84
CA THR A 194 -25.32 54.84 -26.06
C THR A 194 -25.90 56.15 -26.57
N GLU A 195 -27.02 56.11 -27.30
CA GLU A 195 -27.68 57.29 -27.86
C GLU A 195 -28.50 58.01 -26.79
N ALA A 196 -29.35 57.26 -26.09
CA ALA A 196 -30.21 57.82 -25.04
C ALA A 196 -29.47 58.05 -23.70
N ARG A 197 -28.33 57.38 -23.48
CA ARG A 197 -27.57 57.36 -22.21
C ARG A 197 -28.41 56.93 -21.00
N VAL A 198 -29.44 56.12 -21.22
CA VAL A 198 -30.33 55.58 -20.19
C VAL A 198 -30.02 54.09 -20.00
N PRO A 199 -29.93 53.60 -18.75
CA PRO A 199 -29.79 52.18 -18.49
C PRO A 199 -31.08 51.43 -18.84
N LEU A 200 -30.93 50.26 -19.43
CA LEU A 200 -32.00 49.44 -19.97
C LEU A 200 -32.04 48.08 -19.31
N LEU A 201 -33.23 47.49 -19.26
CA LEU A 201 -33.37 46.08 -18.94
C LEU A 201 -32.88 45.22 -20.10
N PRO A 202 -32.12 44.13 -19.86
CA PRO A 202 -31.70 43.22 -20.92
C PRO A 202 -32.86 42.67 -21.75
N SER A 203 -34.01 42.38 -21.14
CA SER A 203 -35.23 41.95 -21.84
C SER A 203 -35.77 43.01 -22.83
N GLN A 204 -35.69 44.29 -22.47
CA GLN A 204 -36.09 45.40 -23.35
C GLN A 204 -35.14 45.54 -24.53
N ALA A 205 -33.82 45.49 -24.27
CA ALA A 205 -32.81 45.52 -25.31
C ALA A 205 -32.90 44.31 -26.26
N LEU A 206 -33.28 43.14 -25.73
CA LEU A 206 -33.48 41.93 -26.53
C LEU A 206 -34.71 42.03 -27.45
N ALA A 207 -35.80 42.68 -26.99
CA ALA A 207 -37.00 42.89 -27.79
C ALA A 207 -36.72 43.73 -29.05
N TRP A 208 -35.79 44.68 -28.97
CA TRP A 208 -35.35 45.48 -30.13
C TRP A 208 -34.64 44.65 -31.20
N GLN A 209 -34.10 43.50 -30.83
CA GLN A 209 -33.39 42.58 -31.73
C GLN A 209 -34.26 41.41 -32.21
N ALA A 210 -35.60 41.50 -32.01
CA ALA A 210 -36.53 40.46 -32.42
C ALA A 210 -36.57 40.28 -33.95
N LEU A 211 -36.56 41.40 -34.69
CA LEU A 211 -36.62 41.42 -36.16
C LEU A 211 -35.23 41.36 -36.81
N GLN A 212 -34.23 42.02 -36.21
CA GLN A 212 -32.85 42.03 -36.68
C GLN A 212 -31.90 41.71 -35.52
N PRO A 213 -31.46 40.44 -35.41
CA PRO A 213 -30.46 40.04 -34.42
C PRO A 213 -29.17 40.84 -34.58
N SER A 214 -28.65 41.41 -33.49
CA SER A 214 -27.29 41.94 -33.46
C SER A 214 -26.36 40.97 -32.72
N PRO A 215 -25.03 41.18 -32.80
CA PRO A 215 -24.08 40.40 -32.01
C PRO A 215 -24.19 40.59 -30.49
N ASP A 216 -25.05 41.50 -30.01
CA ASP A 216 -25.42 41.68 -28.59
C ASP A 216 -26.53 40.72 -28.14
N ARG A 217 -27.16 39.99 -29.06
CA ARG A 217 -28.28 39.10 -28.74
C ARG A 217 -27.94 38.07 -27.67
N ASP A 218 -26.81 37.38 -27.83
CA ASP A 218 -26.39 36.30 -26.94
C ASP A 218 -26.04 36.79 -25.52
N PRO A 219 -25.22 37.83 -25.33
CA PRO A 219 -24.97 38.36 -23.97
C PRO A 219 -26.25 38.89 -23.32
N LEU A 220 -27.15 39.54 -24.08
CA LEU A 220 -28.45 39.99 -23.56
C LEU A 220 -29.36 38.81 -23.13
N ARG A 221 -29.37 37.71 -23.89
CA ARG A 221 -30.13 36.51 -23.52
C ARG A 221 -29.64 35.88 -22.23
N LEU A 222 -28.32 35.88 -22.00
CA LEU A 222 -27.75 35.40 -20.73
C LEU A 222 -28.14 36.33 -19.58
N LEU A 223 -27.94 37.65 -19.75
CA LEU A 223 -28.26 38.64 -18.73
C LEU A 223 -29.76 38.68 -18.37
N ALA A 224 -30.65 38.49 -19.36
CA ALA A 224 -32.09 38.44 -19.13
C ALA A 224 -32.53 37.29 -18.21
N ARG A 225 -31.73 36.22 -18.06
CA ARG A 225 -32.01 35.12 -17.12
C ARG A 225 -31.93 35.55 -15.65
N PHE A 226 -31.15 36.59 -15.38
CA PHE A 226 -30.83 37.09 -14.04
C PHE A 226 -31.48 38.45 -13.75
N GLU A 227 -32.31 38.94 -14.66
CA GLU A 227 -32.99 40.23 -14.54
C GLU A 227 -34.08 40.21 -13.46
N SER A 228 -34.22 41.32 -12.72
CA SER A 228 -35.27 41.47 -11.70
C SER A 228 -36.67 41.80 -12.27
N GLY A 229 -36.74 42.21 -13.55
CA GLY A 229 -37.94 42.72 -14.22
C GLY A 229 -38.37 44.13 -13.77
N ASN A 230 -37.63 44.78 -12.86
CA ASN A 230 -37.95 46.12 -12.37
C ASN A 230 -37.15 47.20 -13.14
N PRO A 231 -37.80 48.06 -13.94
CA PRO A 231 -37.11 49.10 -14.71
C PRO A 231 -36.34 50.12 -13.86
N ARG A 232 -36.63 50.23 -12.56
CA ARG A 232 -35.88 51.10 -11.63
C ARG A 232 -34.54 50.50 -11.19
N HIS A 233 -34.34 49.20 -11.41
CA HIS A 233 -33.11 48.49 -11.07
C HIS A 233 -32.64 47.64 -12.27
N PRO A 234 -32.11 48.30 -13.32
CA PRO A 234 -31.70 47.62 -14.55
C PRO A 234 -30.40 46.81 -14.45
N ALA A 235 -29.69 46.92 -13.33
CA ALA A 235 -28.45 46.19 -13.09
C ALA A 235 -28.71 44.70 -12.80
N VAL A 236 -27.86 43.84 -13.34
CA VAL A 236 -27.96 42.38 -13.26
C VAL A 236 -26.73 41.80 -12.58
N ASP A 237 -26.93 41.00 -11.54
CA ASP A 237 -25.84 40.30 -10.84
C ASP A 237 -25.64 38.90 -11.45
N VAL A 238 -24.44 38.66 -11.99
CA VAL A 238 -24.01 37.38 -12.56
C VAL A 238 -22.90 36.80 -11.68
N ARG A 239 -22.92 35.49 -11.40
CA ARG A 239 -22.00 34.85 -10.43
C ARG A 239 -21.34 33.60 -10.99
N GLY A 240 -20.13 33.31 -10.49
CA GLY A 240 -19.44 32.04 -10.75
C GLY A 240 -19.30 31.71 -12.24
N GLU A 241 -19.77 30.51 -12.61
CA GLU A 241 -19.66 29.95 -13.98
C GLU A 241 -20.40 30.77 -15.04
N ASP A 242 -21.51 31.42 -14.68
CA ASP A 242 -22.28 32.25 -15.60
C ASP A 242 -21.47 33.49 -16.07
N VAL A 243 -20.54 33.96 -15.22
CA VAL A 243 -19.63 35.06 -15.60
C VAL A 243 -18.63 34.60 -16.65
N ALA A 244 -18.11 33.37 -16.51
CA ALA A 244 -17.19 32.78 -17.47
C ALA A 244 -17.87 32.47 -18.82
N GLU A 245 -19.18 32.20 -18.85
CA GLU A 245 -19.98 32.11 -20.08
C GLU A 245 -20.24 33.49 -20.70
N LEU A 246 -20.47 34.52 -19.87
CA LEU A 246 -20.75 35.88 -20.34
C LEU A 246 -19.53 36.61 -20.92
N LEU A 247 -18.36 36.50 -20.28
CA LEU A 247 -17.16 37.26 -20.66
C LEU A 247 -16.72 37.08 -22.13
N PRO A 248 -16.66 35.85 -22.69
CA PRO A 248 -16.36 35.65 -24.10
C PRO A 248 -17.33 36.35 -25.05
N LEU A 249 -18.62 36.42 -24.70
CA LEU A 249 -19.66 37.06 -25.51
C LEU A 249 -19.50 38.60 -25.56
N LEU A 250 -18.79 39.17 -24.59
CA LEU A 250 -18.54 40.60 -24.48
C LEU A 250 -17.22 41.05 -25.12
N ARG A 251 -16.42 40.13 -25.70
CA ARG A 251 -15.06 40.39 -26.22
C ARG A 251 -15.00 41.53 -27.26
N GLU A 252 -15.99 41.60 -28.13
CA GLU A 252 -16.10 42.58 -29.22
C GLU A 252 -17.10 43.71 -28.92
N ARG A 253 -17.49 43.86 -27.65
CA ARG A 253 -18.48 44.86 -27.22
C ARG A 253 -17.83 45.97 -26.43
N ARG A 254 -18.52 47.11 -26.35
CA ARG A 254 -18.06 48.24 -25.55
C ARG A 254 -18.34 47.97 -24.08
N VAL A 255 -17.32 47.47 -23.38
CA VAL A 255 -17.39 47.13 -21.94
C VAL A 255 -16.56 48.12 -21.13
N LEU A 256 -17.17 48.77 -20.14
CA LEU A 256 -16.51 49.69 -19.21
C LEU A 256 -16.57 49.15 -17.77
N LEU A 257 -15.46 49.25 -17.04
CA LEU A 257 -15.35 48.88 -15.63
C LEU A 257 -15.66 50.06 -14.72
N GLU A 258 -16.62 49.91 -13.81
CA GLU A 258 -16.95 50.91 -12.79
C GLU A 258 -16.18 50.67 -11.48
N PRO A 259 -15.69 51.73 -10.81
CA PRO A 259 -16.05 53.14 -10.98
C PRO A 259 -15.14 53.94 -11.94
N ALA A 260 -14.03 53.37 -12.40
CA ALA A 260 -13.03 54.10 -13.20
C ALA A 260 -13.47 54.40 -14.65
N LEU A 261 -14.58 53.82 -15.11
CA LEU A 261 -15.05 53.85 -16.51
C LEU A 261 -13.96 53.44 -17.50
N MET A 262 -13.11 52.50 -17.10
CA MET A 262 -12.00 51.99 -17.91
C MET A 262 -12.48 50.91 -18.87
N GLN A 263 -12.08 50.96 -20.14
CA GLN A 263 -12.46 49.94 -21.11
C GLN A 263 -11.81 48.59 -20.78
N LEU A 264 -12.63 47.54 -20.66
CA LEU A 264 -12.16 46.18 -20.44
C LEU A 264 -11.53 45.62 -21.73
N ARG A 265 -10.29 45.13 -21.64
CA ARG A 265 -9.56 44.50 -22.74
C ARG A 265 -9.41 43.01 -22.47
N PHE A 266 -9.68 42.18 -23.47
CA PHE A 266 -9.52 40.74 -23.36
C PHE A 266 -8.14 40.34 -23.89
N VAL A 267 -7.41 39.57 -23.10
CA VAL A 267 -6.07 39.07 -23.44
C VAL A 267 -6.15 37.55 -23.53
N ASP A 268 -5.59 36.94 -24.57
CA ASP A 268 -5.66 35.48 -24.76
C ASP A 268 -4.57 34.71 -24.00
N ASP A 269 -3.63 35.41 -23.38
CA ASP A 269 -2.55 34.83 -22.58
C ASP A 269 -3.08 34.32 -21.22
N PRO A 270 -3.05 33.00 -20.97
CA PRO A 270 -3.69 32.43 -19.80
C PRO A 270 -2.87 32.60 -18.51
N LEU A 271 -3.59 32.63 -17.39
CA LEU A 271 -2.97 32.55 -16.06
C LEU A 271 -2.85 31.10 -15.61
N VAL A 272 -1.65 30.72 -15.17
CA VAL A 272 -1.31 29.40 -14.65
C VAL A 272 -1.14 29.47 -13.13
N PRO A 273 -1.67 28.52 -12.35
CA PRO A 273 -1.49 28.49 -10.90
C PRO A 273 -0.02 28.23 -10.54
N ARG A 274 0.45 28.89 -9.48
CA ARG A 274 1.80 28.73 -8.92
C ARG A 274 1.73 28.69 -7.40
N PHE A 275 2.55 27.84 -6.79
CA PHE A 275 2.72 27.79 -5.35
C PHE A 275 4.04 28.44 -4.95
N GLU A 276 4.01 29.21 -3.88
CA GLU A 276 5.18 29.84 -3.26
C GLU A 276 5.31 29.29 -1.85
N LEU A 277 6.56 29.02 -1.45
CA LEU A 277 6.88 28.49 -0.13
C LEU A 277 7.61 29.58 0.66
N GLU A 278 7.10 29.89 1.85
CA GLU A 278 7.69 30.87 2.77
C GLU A 278 7.78 30.25 4.17
N LEU A 279 8.92 30.43 4.84
CA LEU A 279 9.07 30.03 6.24
C LEU A 279 8.50 31.12 7.15
N ALA A 280 7.50 30.77 7.96
CA ALA A 280 7.01 31.62 9.02
C ALA A 280 7.81 31.34 10.30
N GLY A 281 9.01 31.92 10.39
CA GLY A 281 9.94 31.69 11.49
C GLY A 281 10.55 30.28 11.46
N SER A 282 10.76 29.68 12.63
CA SER A 282 11.34 28.34 12.80
C SER A 282 10.30 27.23 12.97
N ASP A 283 9.00 27.52 12.89
CA ASP A 283 7.97 26.62 13.41
C ASP A 283 6.93 26.19 12.36
N ALA A 284 6.74 26.96 11.28
CA ALA A 284 5.76 26.64 10.24
C ALA A 284 6.22 26.97 8.82
N LEU A 285 5.81 26.13 7.87
CA LEU A 285 5.93 26.35 6.44
C LEU A 285 4.59 26.86 5.89
N VAL A 286 4.62 28.03 5.26
CA VAL A 286 3.45 28.64 4.61
C VAL A 286 3.54 28.41 3.11
N VAL A 287 2.53 27.75 2.57
CA VAL A 287 2.30 27.59 1.14
C VAL A 287 1.31 28.65 0.70
N LYS A 288 1.68 29.52 -0.23
CA LYS A 288 0.82 30.54 -0.80
C LYS A 288 0.52 30.24 -2.26
N ALA A 289 -0.75 30.24 -2.63
CA ALA A 289 -1.20 30.09 -4.00
C ALA A 289 -1.29 31.47 -4.67
N SER A 290 -0.67 31.58 -5.84
CA SER A 290 -0.75 32.72 -6.75
C SER A 290 -1.00 32.21 -8.16
N PHE A 291 -1.20 33.13 -9.10
CA PHE A 291 -1.22 32.80 -10.51
C PHE A 291 -0.17 33.64 -11.22
N GLU A 292 0.42 33.09 -12.27
CA GLU A 292 1.34 33.81 -13.13
C GLU A 292 0.87 33.78 -14.58
N ARG A 293 1.17 34.86 -15.28
CA ARG A 293 0.92 34.96 -16.71
C ARG A 293 2.00 34.20 -17.48
N SER A 294 1.59 33.36 -18.43
CA SER A 294 2.51 32.47 -19.14
C SER A 294 3.59 33.18 -19.96
N SER A 295 3.31 34.37 -20.51
CA SER A 295 4.29 35.09 -21.35
C SER A 295 5.43 35.77 -20.59
N ASP A 296 5.13 36.46 -19.48
CA ASP A 296 6.08 37.34 -18.79
C ASP A 296 6.27 37.02 -17.31
N ARG A 297 5.65 35.94 -16.82
CA ARG A 297 5.69 35.51 -15.41
C ARG A 297 5.23 36.59 -14.43
N ARG A 298 4.43 37.56 -14.88
CA ARG A 298 3.82 38.53 -13.97
C ARG A 298 2.84 37.81 -13.03
N ARG A 299 2.96 38.09 -11.74
CA ARG A 299 2.18 37.44 -10.69
C ARG A 299 0.89 38.18 -10.37
N PHE A 300 -0.16 37.41 -10.10
CA PHE A 300 -1.51 37.85 -9.75
C PHE A 300 -1.91 37.19 -8.43
N SER A 301 -2.23 38.02 -7.43
CA SER A 301 -2.72 37.55 -6.14
C SER A 301 -4.21 37.22 -6.22
N LEU A 302 -4.63 36.13 -5.58
CA LEU A 302 -6.05 35.74 -5.45
C LEU A 302 -6.90 36.76 -4.67
N SER A 303 -6.25 37.65 -3.92
CA SER A 303 -6.90 38.77 -3.21
C SER A 303 -7.14 40.02 -4.06
N GLN A 304 -6.62 40.07 -5.29
CA GLN A 304 -6.71 41.23 -6.18
C GLN A 304 -7.60 40.91 -7.39
N GLY A 305 -8.40 41.90 -7.81
CA GLY A 305 -9.31 41.78 -8.95
C GLY A 305 -10.53 40.90 -8.66
N GLY A 306 -11.16 40.39 -9.72
CA GLY A 306 -12.26 39.43 -9.64
C GLY A 306 -11.87 38.09 -10.25
N TRP A 307 -12.17 37.00 -9.56
CA TRP A 307 -11.91 35.62 -9.99
C TRP A 307 -13.21 34.87 -10.23
N PHE A 308 -13.34 34.25 -11.40
CA PHE A 308 -14.56 33.62 -11.88
C PHE A 308 -14.28 32.19 -12.32
N GLU A 309 -15.00 31.25 -11.73
CA GLU A 309 -14.91 29.84 -12.08
C GLU A 309 -15.57 29.55 -13.44
N GLY A 310 -15.10 28.53 -14.15
CA GLY A 310 -15.60 28.17 -15.48
C GLY A 310 -14.64 27.26 -16.25
N ALA A 311 -14.97 26.95 -17.50
CA ALA A 311 -14.14 26.12 -18.38
C ALA A 311 -13.98 26.80 -19.77
N PRO A 312 -13.01 27.73 -19.94
CA PRO A 312 -12.03 28.18 -18.95
C PRO A 312 -12.62 29.18 -17.93
N GLY A 313 -12.02 29.26 -16.75
CA GLY A 313 -12.29 30.34 -15.80
C GLY A 313 -11.67 31.66 -16.26
N TRP A 314 -11.99 32.76 -15.57
CA TRP A 314 -11.49 34.10 -15.92
C TRP A 314 -11.04 34.89 -14.69
N GLN A 315 -10.06 35.76 -14.89
CA GLN A 315 -9.61 36.77 -13.95
C GLN A 315 -9.81 38.15 -14.59
N ILE A 316 -10.35 39.11 -13.83
CA ILE A 316 -10.45 40.51 -14.25
C ILE A 316 -9.55 41.34 -13.34
N ASP A 317 -8.50 41.93 -13.90
CA ASP A 317 -7.67 42.91 -13.22
C ASP A 317 -8.32 44.30 -13.32
N THR A 318 -8.94 44.74 -12.23
CA THR A 318 -9.60 46.04 -12.14
C THR A 318 -8.61 47.22 -12.14
N SER A 319 -7.32 46.97 -11.91
CA SER A 319 -6.30 48.03 -11.89
C SER A 319 -5.80 48.38 -13.30
N THR A 320 -5.68 47.38 -14.18
CA THR A 320 -5.21 47.56 -15.56
C THR A 320 -6.33 47.46 -16.60
N GLY A 321 -7.50 46.96 -16.21
CA GLY A 321 -8.65 46.82 -17.09
C GLY A 321 -8.52 45.66 -18.06
N THR A 322 -7.82 44.59 -17.68
CA THR A 322 -7.63 43.40 -18.52
C THR A 322 -8.37 42.19 -17.95
N ALA A 323 -8.99 41.41 -18.85
CA ALA A 323 -9.55 40.10 -18.55
C ALA A 323 -8.59 39.02 -19.09
N HIS A 324 -8.16 38.13 -18.21
CA HIS A 324 -7.29 37.00 -18.53
C HIS A 324 -8.04 35.67 -18.37
N PRO A 325 -7.98 34.75 -19.34
CA PRO A 325 -8.47 33.40 -19.15
C PRO A 325 -7.56 32.65 -18.19
N LEU A 326 -8.11 31.69 -17.45
CA LEU A 326 -7.32 30.75 -16.67
C LEU A 326 -6.92 29.55 -17.53
N HIS A 327 -5.79 28.93 -17.21
CA HIS A 327 -5.36 27.72 -17.88
C HIS A 327 -6.42 26.62 -17.77
N ARG A 328 -6.65 25.87 -18.86
CA ARG A 328 -7.75 24.89 -18.97
C ARG A 328 -7.71 23.75 -17.95
N ARG A 329 -6.55 23.48 -17.34
CA ARG A 329 -6.40 22.48 -16.26
C ARG A 329 -6.98 22.94 -14.91
N VAL A 330 -7.20 24.24 -14.73
CA VAL A 330 -7.77 24.79 -13.50
C VAL A 330 -9.27 24.51 -13.49
N SER A 331 -9.70 23.53 -12.69
CA SER A 331 -11.12 23.22 -12.55
C SER A 331 -11.86 24.30 -11.75
N PRO A 332 -13.19 24.48 -11.97
CA PRO A 332 -14.03 25.36 -11.15
C PRO A 332 -13.90 25.10 -9.64
N ALA A 333 -13.87 23.82 -9.25
CA ALA A 333 -13.70 23.41 -7.86
C ALA A 333 -12.32 23.78 -7.29
N ALA A 334 -11.26 23.64 -8.08
CA ALA A 334 -9.91 24.04 -7.66
C ALA A 334 -9.83 25.55 -7.44
N LEU A 335 -10.34 26.36 -8.37
CA LEU A 335 -10.34 27.82 -8.22
C LEU A 335 -11.13 28.27 -6.99
N ARG A 336 -12.34 27.72 -6.77
CA ARG A 336 -13.14 28.01 -5.56
C ARG A 336 -12.37 27.75 -4.26
N ARG A 337 -11.63 26.63 -4.20
CA ARG A 337 -10.81 26.29 -3.02
C ARG A 337 -9.67 27.29 -2.83
N LEU A 338 -8.92 27.58 -3.89
CA LEU A 338 -7.79 28.50 -3.85
C LEU A 338 -8.21 29.92 -3.47
N VAL A 339 -9.32 30.42 -4.03
CA VAL A 339 -9.84 31.76 -3.69
C VAL A 339 -10.30 31.83 -2.23
N ARG A 340 -10.92 30.77 -1.71
CA ARG A 340 -11.40 30.74 -0.32
C ARG A 340 -10.26 30.62 0.70
N SER A 341 -9.23 29.84 0.36
CA SER A 341 -8.10 29.54 1.22
C SER A 341 -6.80 29.59 0.40
N PRO A 342 -6.29 30.80 0.12
CA PRO A 342 -5.12 30.99 -0.74
C PRO A 342 -3.80 30.63 -0.05
N THR A 343 -3.82 30.46 1.28
CA THR A 343 -2.66 30.11 2.08
C THR A 343 -2.95 28.90 2.95
N ILE A 344 -1.96 28.02 3.04
CA ILE A 344 -1.95 26.87 3.95
C ILE A 344 -0.68 26.99 4.80
N ALA A 345 -0.83 26.89 6.12
CA ALA A 345 0.30 26.89 7.05
C ALA A 345 0.35 25.53 7.74
N GLU A 346 1.45 24.82 7.56
CA GLU A 346 1.68 23.52 8.21
C GLU A 346 2.86 23.63 9.19
N PRO A 347 2.80 22.94 10.33
CA PRO A 347 3.91 22.91 11.27
C PRO A 347 5.11 22.19 10.65
N ILE A 348 6.32 22.55 11.07
CA ILE A 348 7.54 21.96 10.51
C ILE A 348 7.61 20.43 10.64
N SER A 349 7.02 19.87 11.70
CA SER A 349 6.90 18.42 11.88
C SER A 349 6.18 17.70 10.75
N SER A 350 5.29 18.40 10.03
CA SER A 350 4.48 17.85 8.92
C SER A 350 5.00 18.24 7.54
N VAL A 351 6.12 18.98 7.47
CA VAL A 351 6.67 19.45 6.19
C VAL A 351 7.10 18.30 5.29
N ALA A 352 7.61 17.21 5.86
CA ALA A 352 8.01 16.06 5.06
C ALA A 352 6.82 15.46 4.29
N GLU A 353 5.68 15.28 4.96
CA GLU A 353 4.46 14.78 4.32
C GLU A 353 3.88 15.79 3.33
N LEU A 354 3.91 17.09 3.67
CA LEU A 354 3.46 18.16 2.79
C LEU A 354 4.27 18.21 1.49
N ILE A 355 5.61 18.19 1.56
CA ILE A 355 6.47 18.28 0.37
C ILE A 355 6.42 16.99 -0.45
N MET A 356 6.44 15.82 0.21
CA MET A 356 6.53 14.54 -0.49
C MET A 356 5.20 14.06 -1.07
N ALA A 357 4.07 14.36 -0.42
CA ALA A 357 2.76 13.82 -0.81
C ALA A 357 1.69 14.91 -1.02
N GLY A 358 1.64 15.91 -0.15
CA GLY A 358 0.59 16.94 -0.17
C GLY A 358 0.67 17.85 -1.41
N LEU A 359 1.78 18.58 -1.56
CA LEU A 359 2.02 19.54 -2.63
C LEU A 359 1.99 18.92 -4.03
N PRO A 360 2.65 17.78 -4.31
CA PRO A 360 2.60 17.16 -5.63
C PRO A 360 1.18 16.76 -6.05
N ARG A 361 0.38 16.28 -5.10
CA ARG A 361 -1.01 15.91 -5.35
C ARG A 361 -1.86 17.14 -5.70
N ILE A 362 -1.72 18.23 -4.95
CA ILE A 362 -2.46 19.48 -5.20
C ILE A 362 -1.99 20.12 -6.51
N ALA A 363 -0.68 20.22 -6.73
CA ALA A 363 -0.10 20.77 -7.96
C ALA A 363 -0.60 20.01 -9.20
N THR A 364 -0.64 18.68 -9.13
CA THR A 364 -1.19 17.85 -10.22
C THR A 364 -2.70 18.10 -10.44
N GLU A 365 -3.49 18.24 -9.36
CA GLU A 365 -4.94 18.49 -9.45
C GLU A 365 -5.27 19.85 -10.09
N VAL A 366 -4.49 20.90 -9.79
CA VAL A 366 -4.72 22.26 -10.31
C VAL A 366 -3.94 22.50 -11.62
N GLY A 367 -2.99 21.63 -11.97
CA GLY A 367 -2.10 21.79 -13.11
C GLY A 367 -1.04 22.87 -12.91
N ALA A 368 -0.57 23.05 -11.67
CA ALA A 368 0.54 23.92 -11.32
C ALA A 368 1.87 23.17 -11.43
N GLU A 369 2.95 23.91 -11.67
CA GLU A 369 4.31 23.38 -11.50
C GLU A 369 4.65 23.25 -10.01
N LEU A 370 5.52 22.28 -9.69
CA LEU A 370 6.02 22.11 -8.33
C LEU A 370 6.87 23.33 -7.94
N PRO A 371 6.69 23.88 -6.73
CA PRO A 371 7.51 24.98 -6.25
C PRO A 371 8.96 24.55 -6.10
N ASP A 372 9.87 25.48 -6.38
CA ASP A 372 11.28 25.31 -6.05
C ASP A 372 11.48 25.34 -4.54
N LEU A 373 12.34 24.44 -4.04
CA LEU A 373 12.67 24.32 -2.63
C LEU A 373 13.83 25.21 -2.22
N ASP A 374 14.62 25.78 -3.14
CA ASP A 374 15.86 26.52 -2.85
C ASP A 374 15.68 27.71 -1.88
N GLY A 375 14.49 28.31 -1.85
CA GLY A 375 14.15 29.42 -0.96
C GLY A 375 13.93 29.00 0.50
N VAL A 376 13.57 27.73 0.74
CA VAL A 376 13.09 27.22 2.04
C VAL A 376 13.95 26.07 2.56
N ALA A 377 14.56 25.31 1.67
CA ALA A 377 15.35 24.14 1.99
C ALA A 377 16.75 24.20 1.38
N GLN A 378 17.72 23.65 2.12
CA GLN A 378 19.04 23.30 1.62
C GLN A 378 19.01 21.85 1.17
N VAL A 379 19.08 21.62 -0.14
CA VAL A 379 19.19 20.27 -0.71
C VAL A 379 20.64 19.80 -0.59
N LEU A 380 20.85 18.67 0.07
CA LEU A 380 22.16 18.08 0.30
C LEU A 380 22.24 16.71 -0.36
N ASP A 381 23.30 16.50 -1.14
CA ASP A 381 23.70 15.18 -1.64
C ASP A 381 24.92 14.75 -0.87
N MET A 382 24.82 13.64 -0.16
CA MET A 382 25.90 13.11 0.68
C MET A 382 26.00 11.61 0.44
N GLU A 383 27.22 11.11 0.34
CA GLU A 383 27.45 9.66 0.31
C GLU A 383 27.14 9.06 1.69
N PRO A 384 26.42 7.93 1.76
CA PRO A 384 26.07 7.31 3.03
C PRO A 384 27.27 6.58 3.64
N SER A 385 27.48 6.75 4.94
CA SER A 385 28.22 5.77 5.75
C SER A 385 27.26 4.68 6.21
N PHE A 386 27.72 3.44 6.36
CA PHE A 386 26.84 2.36 6.83
C PHE A 386 27.23 1.90 8.22
N ARG A 387 26.23 1.72 9.06
CA ARG A 387 26.36 1.13 10.39
C ARG A 387 25.48 -0.11 10.48
N MET A 388 26.06 -1.21 10.90
CA MET A 388 25.35 -2.46 11.11
C MET A 388 25.34 -2.80 12.59
N ASN A 389 24.15 -3.12 13.11
CA ASN A 389 23.98 -3.62 14.47
C ASN A 389 23.40 -5.03 14.40
N ALA A 390 24.16 -6.01 14.88
CA ALA A 390 23.74 -7.39 14.92
C ALA A 390 23.48 -7.80 16.37
N GLN A 391 22.42 -8.58 16.59
CA GLN A 391 21.99 -9.09 17.88
C GLN A 391 21.60 -10.56 17.75
N GLY A 392 21.52 -11.26 18.88
CA GLY A 392 21.08 -12.65 18.94
C GLY A 392 22.11 -13.58 19.55
N ASP A 393 22.01 -14.86 19.19
CA ASP A 393 22.90 -15.94 19.64
C ASP A 393 23.59 -16.58 18.43
N LEU A 394 24.39 -17.63 18.65
CA LEU A 394 25.15 -18.25 17.56
C LEU A 394 24.25 -18.86 16.47
N VAL A 395 23.02 -19.26 16.84
CA VAL A 395 22.07 -19.93 15.93
C VAL A 395 20.96 -19.01 15.44
N ASN A 396 20.86 -17.77 15.93
CA ASN A 396 19.90 -16.76 15.52
C ASN A 396 20.61 -15.40 15.44
N ALA A 397 20.66 -14.81 14.25
CA ALA A 397 21.16 -13.46 14.06
C ALA A 397 20.02 -12.54 13.62
N GLU A 398 19.87 -11.41 14.30
CA GLU A 398 19.03 -10.28 13.90
C GLU A 398 19.94 -9.11 13.54
N VAL A 399 19.85 -8.61 12.31
CA VAL A 399 20.77 -7.60 11.78
C VAL A 399 19.99 -6.37 11.34
N PHE A 400 20.34 -5.22 11.91
CA PHE A 400 19.78 -3.91 11.61
C PHE A 400 20.82 -3.09 10.85
N LEU A 401 20.43 -2.52 9.70
CA LEU A 401 21.29 -1.70 8.86
C LEU A 401 20.85 -0.24 8.93
N PHE A 402 21.81 0.67 9.07
CA PHE A 402 21.59 2.12 9.11
C PHE A 402 22.50 2.80 8.09
N ALA A 403 21.95 3.78 7.36
CA ALA A 403 22.69 4.66 6.46
C ALA A 403 22.82 6.04 7.13
N GLY A 404 24.05 6.44 7.44
CA GLY A 404 24.43 7.72 8.00
C GLY A 404 24.68 8.77 6.92
N TYR A 405 24.03 9.92 7.03
CA TYR A 405 24.25 11.10 6.18
C TYR A 405 24.69 12.27 7.06
N GLY A 406 25.97 12.26 7.48
CA GLY A 406 26.49 13.22 8.46
C GLY A 406 26.02 12.91 9.87
N ASP A 407 25.18 13.78 10.43
CA ASP A 407 24.61 13.68 11.78
C ASP A 407 23.33 12.82 11.84
N ILE A 408 22.78 12.43 10.69
CA ILE A 408 21.51 11.71 10.59
C ILE A 408 21.75 10.25 10.27
N GLU A 409 21.12 9.37 11.03
CA GLU A 409 21.04 7.95 10.71
C GLU A 409 19.64 7.59 10.22
N ASN A 410 19.57 6.97 9.04
CA ASN A 410 18.34 6.47 8.45
C ASN A 410 18.34 4.93 8.48
N PRO A 411 17.37 4.27 9.13
CA PRO A 411 17.27 2.82 9.09
C PRO A 411 17.00 2.34 7.65
N VAL A 412 17.86 1.45 7.16
CA VAL A 412 17.73 0.84 5.84
C VAL A 412 16.85 -0.39 5.98
N ARG A 413 15.69 -0.36 5.33
CA ARG A 413 14.75 -1.49 5.36
C ARG A 413 15.31 -2.68 4.59
N ALA A 414 15.19 -3.86 5.18
CA ALA A 414 15.52 -5.13 4.52
C ALA A 414 14.65 -5.41 3.28
N SER A 415 13.47 -4.77 3.18
CA SER A 415 12.63 -4.79 1.97
C SER A 415 13.17 -3.95 0.80
N GLY A 416 14.27 -3.20 0.99
CA GLY A 416 14.98 -2.48 -0.07
C GLY A 416 14.42 -1.10 -0.45
N LEU A 417 13.38 -0.61 0.24
CA LEU A 417 12.76 0.70 -0.04
C LEU A 417 12.68 1.58 1.22
N GLY A 418 13.70 2.44 1.38
CA GLY A 418 13.68 3.58 2.30
C GLY A 418 13.05 4.83 1.67
N PRO A 419 12.72 5.86 2.46
CA PRO A 419 12.30 7.15 1.91
C PRO A 419 13.44 7.78 1.08
N PRO A 420 13.18 8.27 -0.15
CA PRO A 420 14.22 8.81 -1.02
C PRO A 420 14.74 10.19 -0.59
N VAL A 421 14.01 10.87 0.29
CA VAL A 421 14.39 12.18 0.82
C VAL A 421 14.17 12.18 2.34
N LEU A 422 15.19 12.60 3.06
CA LEU A 422 15.16 12.81 4.51
C LEU A 422 15.06 14.31 4.77
N ILE A 423 14.07 14.72 5.56
CA ILE A 423 13.78 16.14 5.82
C ILE A 423 14.01 16.41 7.29
N GLN A 424 14.95 17.32 7.60
CA GLN A 424 15.25 17.77 8.96
C GLN A 424 14.69 19.16 9.20
N PRO A 425 14.09 19.43 10.38
CA PRO A 425 13.69 20.77 10.78
C PRO A 425 14.87 21.75 10.77
N PRO A 426 14.61 23.06 10.65
CA PRO A 426 15.66 24.06 10.69
C PRO A 426 16.38 24.04 12.03
N SER A 427 17.70 23.87 11.96
CA SER A 427 18.63 23.93 13.08
C SER A 427 19.53 25.17 12.99
N PRO A 428 20.24 25.57 14.06
CA PRO A 428 21.23 26.64 14.02
C PRO A 428 22.32 26.40 12.94
N GLU A 429 22.69 25.14 12.72
CA GLU A 429 23.66 24.72 11.71
C GLU A 429 23.14 24.93 10.27
N SER A 430 21.84 24.73 10.06
CA SER A 430 21.17 24.95 8.78
C SER A 430 20.86 26.42 8.47
N ARG A 431 21.31 27.37 9.32
CA ARG A 431 21.00 28.82 9.22
C ARG A 431 19.50 29.12 9.13
N GLY A 432 18.66 28.30 9.78
CA GLY A 432 17.21 28.47 9.79
C GLY A 432 16.48 27.95 8.55
N ARG A 433 17.12 27.14 7.69
CA ARG A 433 16.49 26.49 6.53
C ARG A 433 16.22 25.01 6.79
N ILE A 434 15.26 24.43 6.09
CA ILE A 434 14.99 23.00 6.16
C ILE A 434 16.13 22.24 5.48
N ARG A 435 16.69 21.17 6.06
CA ARG A 435 17.66 20.32 5.33
C ARG A 435 16.92 19.20 4.63
N CYS A 436 17.07 19.11 3.31
CA CYS A 436 16.53 18.03 2.50
C CYS A 436 17.69 17.19 1.98
N ILE A 437 17.94 16.04 2.61
CA ILE A 437 19.00 15.12 2.19
C ILE A 437 18.39 14.13 1.20
N ARG A 438 18.95 14.07 -0.02
CA ARG A 438 18.57 13.03 -0.97
C ARG A 438 19.31 11.76 -0.60
N ALA A 439 18.55 10.73 -0.25
CA ALA A 439 19.12 9.45 0.10
C ALA A 439 19.65 8.76 -1.17
N ASP A 440 20.90 8.33 -1.13
CA ASP A 440 21.49 7.47 -2.15
C ASP A 440 20.86 6.06 -2.08
N ILE A 441 19.74 5.90 -2.78
CA ILE A 441 19.00 4.63 -2.88
C ILE A 441 19.85 3.52 -3.52
N PRO A 442 20.59 3.76 -4.62
CA PRO A 442 21.51 2.77 -5.18
C PRO A 442 22.50 2.21 -4.14
N ALA A 443 23.19 3.07 -3.38
CA ALA A 443 24.13 2.63 -2.36
C ALA A 443 23.46 1.82 -1.25
N GLN A 444 22.25 2.20 -0.83
CA GLN A 444 21.47 1.43 0.15
C GLN A 444 21.06 0.05 -0.39
N GLN A 445 20.70 -0.05 -1.67
CA GLN A 445 20.33 -1.33 -2.30
C GLN A 445 21.53 -2.25 -2.42
N ASP A 446 22.71 -1.73 -2.79
CA ASP A 446 23.95 -2.50 -2.82
C ASP A 446 24.31 -3.03 -1.42
N ALA A 447 24.13 -2.22 -0.37
CA ALA A 447 24.33 -2.63 1.01
C ALA A 447 23.36 -3.74 1.46
N VAL A 448 22.07 -3.62 1.08
CA VAL A 448 21.07 -4.67 1.32
C VAL A 448 21.44 -5.95 0.60
N GLN A 449 21.87 -5.87 -0.67
CA GLN A 449 22.23 -7.05 -1.45
C GLN A 449 23.43 -7.79 -0.85
N LYS A 450 24.45 -7.07 -0.37
CA LYS A 450 25.59 -7.68 0.35
C LYS A 450 25.13 -8.50 1.55
N LEU A 451 24.17 -8.01 2.33
CA LEU A 451 23.64 -8.77 3.47
C LEU A 451 22.85 -10.01 3.02
N LEU A 452 22.05 -9.90 1.96
CA LEU A 452 21.33 -11.05 1.39
C LEU A 452 22.28 -12.13 0.86
N ASP A 453 23.38 -11.74 0.21
CA ASP A 453 24.40 -12.65 -0.30
C ASP A 453 25.12 -13.42 0.82
N LEU A 454 25.14 -12.87 2.04
CA LEU A 454 25.65 -13.52 3.25
C LEU A 454 24.63 -14.49 3.90
N GLY A 455 23.50 -14.77 3.25
CA GLY A 455 22.51 -15.75 3.72
C GLY A 455 21.51 -15.21 4.74
N LEU A 456 21.51 -13.89 4.98
CA LEU A 456 20.47 -13.21 5.74
C LEU A 456 19.19 -13.08 4.92
N THR A 457 18.04 -13.11 5.57
CA THR A 457 16.72 -12.97 4.94
C THR A 457 15.95 -11.82 5.56
N PRO A 458 15.12 -11.07 4.82
CA PRO A 458 14.32 -10.01 5.41
C PRO A 458 13.29 -10.58 6.38
N HIS A 459 13.15 -9.97 7.56
CA HIS A 459 12.09 -10.29 8.51
C HIS A 459 10.70 -9.99 7.89
N GLU A 460 9.62 -10.59 8.41
CA GLU A 460 8.25 -10.37 7.92
C GLU A 460 7.81 -8.90 7.93
N SER A 461 8.34 -8.09 8.87
CA SER A 461 8.08 -6.64 8.91
C SER A 461 8.83 -5.87 7.83
N GLY A 462 9.91 -6.42 7.30
CA GLY A 462 10.79 -5.79 6.30
C GLY A 462 11.74 -4.74 6.86
N ASP A 463 11.83 -4.59 8.19
CA ASP A 463 12.63 -3.55 8.84
C ASP A 463 14.08 -3.99 9.14
N TYR A 464 14.31 -5.29 9.31
CA TYR A 464 15.61 -5.87 9.66
C TYR A 464 15.78 -7.24 9.02
N PHE A 465 16.99 -7.78 9.09
CA PHE A 465 17.35 -9.07 8.53
C PHE A 465 17.46 -10.13 9.62
N VAL A 466 17.13 -11.36 9.27
CA VAL A 466 17.20 -12.53 10.14
C VAL A 466 17.96 -13.67 9.47
N ALA A 467 18.81 -14.34 10.22
CA ALA A 467 19.38 -15.64 9.87
C ALA A 467 19.15 -16.63 11.01
N LYS A 468 18.88 -17.89 10.68
CA LYS A 468 18.61 -18.96 11.65
C LYS A 468 19.39 -20.22 11.30
N GLY A 469 19.80 -20.96 12.33
CA GLY A 469 20.57 -22.20 12.20
C GLY A 469 21.92 -21.96 11.51
N ASP A 470 22.18 -22.74 10.47
CA ASP A 470 23.47 -22.72 9.75
C ASP A 470 23.79 -21.35 9.14
N ASN A 471 22.79 -20.63 8.63
CA ASN A 471 23.02 -19.31 8.05
C ASN A 471 23.48 -18.29 9.09
N ALA A 472 23.00 -18.40 10.35
CA ALA A 472 23.45 -17.53 11.43
C ALA A 472 24.91 -17.84 11.79
N ILE A 473 25.26 -19.12 11.92
CA ILE A 473 26.63 -19.56 12.21
C ILE A 473 27.60 -19.13 11.11
N GLN A 474 27.21 -19.29 9.84
CA GLN A 474 28.03 -18.86 8.71
C GLN A 474 28.19 -17.33 8.67
N PHE A 475 27.12 -16.58 8.95
CA PHE A 475 27.19 -15.12 9.04
C PHE A 475 28.16 -14.65 10.13
N TRP A 476 28.10 -15.26 11.32
CA TRP A 476 28.98 -14.91 12.44
C TRP A 476 30.45 -15.28 12.19
N SER A 477 30.71 -16.42 11.55
CA SER A 477 32.08 -16.94 11.35
C SER A 477 32.80 -16.38 10.13
N GLU A 478 32.12 -16.29 8.98
CA GLU A 478 32.71 -15.85 7.71
C GLU A 478 32.11 -14.54 7.23
N GLY A 479 30.81 -14.32 7.46
CA GLY A 479 30.07 -13.20 6.89
C GLY A 479 30.51 -11.83 7.40
N LEU A 480 30.82 -11.71 8.69
CA LEU A 480 31.31 -10.44 9.27
C LEU A 480 32.60 -9.93 8.61
N GLY A 481 33.52 -10.84 8.27
CA GLY A 481 34.79 -10.49 7.63
C GLY A 481 34.67 -10.12 6.14
N ALA A 482 33.56 -10.51 5.49
CA ALA A 482 33.29 -10.17 4.10
C ALA A 482 32.66 -8.77 3.93
N LEU A 483 32.23 -8.14 5.02
CA LEU A 483 31.66 -6.80 4.99
C LEU A 483 32.75 -5.73 4.77
N PRO A 484 32.42 -4.60 4.10
CA PRO A 484 33.40 -3.54 3.85
C PRO A 484 33.95 -2.94 5.15
N GLU A 485 35.27 -2.70 5.23
CA GLU A 485 35.92 -2.06 6.39
C GLU A 485 35.38 -0.65 6.70
N THR A 486 34.76 0.00 5.72
CA THR A 486 34.09 1.30 5.87
C THR A 486 32.84 1.24 6.75
N TRP A 487 32.33 0.05 7.07
CA TRP A 487 31.11 -0.10 7.86
C TRP A 487 31.43 -0.17 9.35
N SER A 488 30.64 0.54 10.15
CA SER A 488 30.73 0.44 11.61
C SER A 488 29.90 -0.77 12.07
N LEU A 489 30.56 -1.83 12.53
CA LEU A 489 29.91 -3.08 12.94
C LEU A 489 29.79 -3.16 14.47
N TYR A 490 28.58 -3.47 14.97
CA TYR A 490 28.29 -3.72 16.38
C TYR A 490 27.76 -5.15 16.52
N VAL A 491 28.44 -5.97 17.32
CA VAL A 491 28.17 -7.41 17.52
C VAL A 491 28.12 -7.69 19.03
N PRO A 492 27.32 -8.65 19.52
CA PRO A 492 27.26 -8.99 20.94
C PRO A 492 28.60 -9.51 21.47
N ASP A 493 29.02 -9.03 22.65
CA ASP A 493 30.29 -9.42 23.28
C ASP A 493 30.40 -10.94 23.50
N ASP A 494 29.30 -11.60 23.87
CA ASP A 494 29.24 -13.05 24.13
C ASP A 494 29.58 -13.91 22.88
N LEU A 495 29.38 -13.35 21.68
CA LEU A 495 29.69 -14.04 20.43
C LEU A 495 31.14 -13.86 19.98
N VAL A 496 31.84 -12.85 20.52
CA VAL A 496 33.27 -12.65 20.26
C VAL A 496 34.10 -13.82 20.81
N ASP A 497 33.65 -14.43 21.92
CA ASP A 497 34.31 -15.57 22.56
C ASP A 497 33.83 -16.95 22.07
N THR A 498 32.78 -17.00 21.23
CA THR A 498 32.20 -18.28 20.79
C THR A 498 32.99 -18.88 19.62
N GLN A 499 33.68 -20.00 19.87
CA GLN A 499 34.53 -20.65 18.88
C GLN A 499 33.78 -21.69 18.03
N VAL A 500 33.87 -21.52 16.70
CA VAL A 500 33.53 -22.56 15.72
C VAL A 500 34.83 -23.28 15.36
N ARG A 501 34.92 -24.57 15.67
CA ARG A 501 36.09 -25.38 15.37
C ARG A 501 36.22 -25.65 13.88
N THR A 502 37.44 -25.59 13.38
CA THR A 502 37.73 -25.85 11.96
C THR A 502 37.64 -27.33 11.63
N ALA A 503 37.92 -28.22 12.59
CA ALA A 503 37.82 -29.66 12.40
C ALA A 503 36.36 -30.14 12.29
N HIS A 504 36.13 -31.08 11.37
CA HIS A 504 34.86 -31.78 11.25
C HIS A 504 34.67 -32.79 12.39
N ILE A 505 33.41 -33.08 12.72
CA ILE A 505 33.06 -34.21 13.58
C ILE A 505 33.49 -35.51 12.93
N THR A 506 34.28 -36.29 13.67
CA THR A 506 34.74 -37.62 13.27
C THR A 506 34.13 -38.69 14.17
N PRO A 507 33.68 -39.82 13.60
CA PRO A 507 33.24 -40.95 14.40
C PRO A 507 34.44 -41.72 14.94
N PHE A 508 34.33 -42.22 16.17
CA PHE A 508 35.29 -43.15 16.75
C PHE A 508 34.60 -44.41 17.25
N GLY A 509 35.21 -45.57 16.95
CA GLY A 509 34.69 -46.87 17.36
C GLY A 509 35.68 -47.70 18.16
N ARG A 510 35.14 -48.49 19.09
CA ARG A 510 35.89 -49.55 19.77
C ARG A 510 35.17 -50.89 19.61
N ILE A 511 35.87 -51.86 19.04
CA ILE A 511 35.38 -53.22 18.80
C ILE A 511 36.09 -54.17 19.76
N SER A 512 35.31 -54.95 20.49
CA SER A 512 35.80 -56.00 21.40
C SER A 512 35.12 -57.33 21.13
N SER A 513 35.82 -58.42 21.44
CA SER A 513 35.36 -59.80 21.25
C SER A 513 35.53 -60.59 22.55
N GLY A 514 34.54 -61.43 22.85
CA GLY A 514 34.58 -62.44 23.92
C GLY A 514 34.54 -63.87 23.37
N VAL A 515 34.12 -64.82 24.21
CA VAL A 515 34.11 -66.27 23.87
C VAL A 515 33.07 -66.62 22.80
N ASP A 516 31.96 -65.88 22.68
CA ASP A 516 30.91 -66.12 21.67
C ASP A 516 30.16 -64.84 21.26
N TRP A 517 30.80 -63.67 21.39
CA TRP A 517 30.14 -62.39 21.13
C TRP A 517 31.12 -61.29 20.70
N LEU A 518 30.59 -60.30 19.97
CA LEU A 518 31.24 -59.04 19.62
C LEU A 518 30.51 -57.88 20.32
N SER A 519 31.22 -56.78 20.60
CA SER A 519 30.63 -55.55 21.12
C SER A 519 31.27 -54.36 20.42
N VAL A 520 30.42 -53.46 19.96
CA VAL A 520 30.79 -52.22 19.28
C VAL A 520 30.37 -51.06 20.18
N LYS A 521 31.30 -50.15 20.48
CA LYS A 521 31.01 -48.86 21.09
C LYS A 521 31.35 -47.77 20.08
N LEU A 522 30.38 -46.92 19.77
CA LEU A 522 30.52 -45.78 18.86
C LEU A 522 30.42 -44.47 19.65
N GLY A 523 31.23 -43.49 19.28
CA GLY A 523 31.14 -42.11 19.75
C GLY A 523 31.56 -41.13 18.65
N PHE A 524 31.44 -39.84 18.92
CA PHE A 524 31.75 -38.77 17.98
C PHE A 524 32.57 -37.69 18.67
N GLU A 525 33.63 -37.21 18.01
CA GLU A 525 34.51 -36.17 18.54
C GLU A 525 34.98 -35.21 17.44
N ALA A 526 35.31 -33.98 17.83
CA ALA A 526 36.19 -33.10 17.07
C ALA A 526 37.26 -32.52 18.01
N GLU A 527 38.52 -32.56 17.60
CA GLU A 527 39.66 -32.01 18.37
C GLU A 527 39.71 -32.47 19.85
N GLY A 528 39.24 -33.69 20.13
CA GLY A 528 39.26 -34.29 21.46
C GLY A 528 38.07 -33.93 22.36
N VAL A 529 37.08 -33.16 21.87
CA VAL A 529 35.83 -32.90 22.59
C VAL A 529 34.70 -33.75 22.02
N GLY A 530 33.93 -34.37 22.92
CA GLY A 530 32.83 -35.26 22.57
C GLY A 530 31.57 -34.53 22.10
N VAL A 531 30.75 -35.24 21.32
CA VAL A 531 29.39 -34.84 20.96
C VAL A 531 28.42 -35.94 21.32
N SER A 532 27.29 -35.57 21.93
CA SER A 532 26.27 -36.54 22.31
C SER A 532 25.57 -37.13 21.08
N ARG A 533 25.18 -38.40 21.17
CA ARG A 533 24.45 -39.10 20.10
C ARG A 533 23.11 -38.44 19.79
N GLU A 534 22.47 -37.88 20.81
CA GLU A 534 21.19 -37.16 20.68
C GLU A 534 21.35 -35.86 19.87
N GLU A 535 22.43 -35.11 20.09
CA GLU A 535 22.71 -33.87 19.36
C GLU A 535 23.02 -34.15 17.88
N ILE A 536 23.80 -35.19 17.59
CA ILE A 536 24.06 -35.64 16.21
C ILE A 536 22.74 -36.03 15.53
N GLY A 537 21.89 -36.82 16.20
CA GLY A 537 20.59 -37.20 15.67
C GLY A 537 19.70 -35.99 15.39
N ARG A 538 19.69 -35.00 16.30
CA ARG A 538 18.93 -33.75 16.12
C ARG A 538 19.44 -32.96 14.92
N CYS A 539 20.76 -32.79 14.79
CA CYS A 539 21.41 -32.08 13.70
C CYS A 539 21.10 -32.73 12.32
N LEU A 540 21.18 -34.06 12.23
CA LEU A 540 20.86 -34.80 11.00
C LEU A 540 19.38 -34.71 10.62
N ALA A 541 18.48 -34.68 11.62
CA ALA A 541 17.03 -34.56 11.40
C ALA A 541 16.62 -33.14 10.99
N SER A 542 17.21 -32.10 11.61
CA SER A 542 16.96 -30.69 11.27
C SER A 542 17.64 -30.27 9.96
N GLY A 543 18.62 -31.04 9.49
CA GLY A 543 19.40 -30.74 8.30
C GLY A 543 20.48 -29.68 8.51
N GLN A 544 20.86 -29.43 9.77
CA GLN A 544 21.92 -28.51 10.14
C GLN A 544 23.30 -29.06 9.75
N LYS A 545 24.23 -28.16 9.43
CA LYS A 545 25.63 -28.45 9.09
C LYS A 545 26.56 -28.39 10.31
N TYR A 546 26.13 -27.74 11.39
CA TYR A 546 26.91 -27.59 12.60
C TYR A 546 26.20 -28.23 13.79
N VAL A 547 26.98 -28.82 14.70
CA VAL A 547 26.49 -29.48 15.91
C VAL A 547 27.17 -28.89 17.13
N LYS A 548 26.38 -28.73 18.21
CA LYS A 548 26.89 -28.24 19.49
C LYS A 548 27.66 -29.35 20.21
N MET A 549 28.83 -29.00 20.75
CA MET A 549 29.72 -29.90 21.48
C MET A 549 29.51 -29.79 23.00
N GLU A 550 30.08 -30.73 23.75
CA GLU A 550 29.95 -30.78 25.22
C GLU A 550 30.57 -29.56 25.94
N ASP A 551 31.58 -28.92 25.35
CA ASP A 551 32.22 -27.70 25.86
C ASP A 551 31.47 -26.42 25.45
N GLY A 552 30.38 -26.53 24.69
CA GLY A 552 29.61 -25.42 24.15
C GLY A 552 30.10 -24.87 22.81
N SER A 553 31.24 -25.36 22.29
CA SER A 553 31.72 -25.02 20.94
C SER A 553 30.89 -25.71 19.86
N TYR A 554 31.10 -25.31 18.60
CA TYR A 554 30.40 -25.89 17.45
C TYR A 554 31.41 -26.44 16.45
N ALA A 555 31.07 -27.59 15.85
CA ALA A 555 31.86 -28.20 14.79
C ALA A 555 30.95 -28.63 13.63
N SER A 556 31.53 -28.64 12.43
CA SER A 556 30.77 -29.01 11.22
C SER A 556 30.68 -30.53 11.05
N ILE A 557 29.59 -31.00 10.47
CA ILE A 557 29.30 -32.42 10.27
C ILE A 557 29.30 -32.78 8.78
N ASN A 558 30.00 -33.86 8.42
CA ASN A 558 29.82 -34.47 7.10
C ASN A 558 28.60 -35.41 7.17
N ARG A 559 27.45 -34.90 6.73
CA ARG A 559 26.16 -35.60 6.79
C ARG A 559 26.21 -36.99 6.17
N GLN A 560 26.80 -37.14 4.98
CA GLN A 560 26.83 -38.43 4.29
C GLN A 560 27.67 -39.47 5.05
N GLN A 561 28.84 -39.07 5.54
CA GLN A 561 29.74 -39.96 6.27
C GLN A 561 29.14 -40.40 7.61
N ILE A 562 28.61 -39.45 8.39
CA ILE A 562 28.04 -39.76 9.70
C ILE A 562 26.75 -40.57 9.58
N GLN A 563 25.89 -40.26 8.60
CA GLN A 563 24.68 -41.05 8.35
C GLN A 563 25.03 -42.50 7.99
N ALA A 564 26.01 -42.73 7.11
CA ALA A 564 26.43 -44.08 6.73
C ALA A 564 26.92 -44.91 7.93
N VAL A 565 27.65 -44.29 8.87
CA VAL A 565 28.11 -44.93 10.10
C VAL A 565 26.93 -45.26 11.03
N LEU A 566 26.00 -44.32 11.21
CA LEU A 566 24.82 -44.51 12.04
C LEU A 566 23.88 -45.59 11.50
N ASP A 567 23.67 -45.64 10.18
CA ASP A 567 22.82 -46.67 9.55
C ASP A 567 23.35 -48.08 9.82
N ARG A 568 24.67 -48.26 9.75
CA ARG A 568 25.34 -49.53 10.07
C ARG A 568 25.35 -49.86 11.55
N GLU A 569 25.50 -48.85 12.41
CA GLU A 569 25.31 -49.04 13.85
C GLU A 569 23.89 -49.53 14.15
N ILE A 570 22.87 -48.89 13.59
CA ILE A 570 21.45 -49.26 13.80
C ILE A 570 21.20 -50.69 13.31
N GLU A 571 21.69 -51.06 12.12
CA GLU A 571 21.57 -52.43 11.59
C GLU A 571 22.16 -53.45 12.57
N LEU A 572 23.37 -53.21 13.08
CA LEU A 572 24.00 -54.09 14.07
C LEU A 572 23.20 -54.15 15.38
N MET A 573 22.74 -53.01 15.88
CA MET A 573 22.02 -52.94 17.14
C MET A 573 20.67 -53.65 17.10
N THR A 574 20.03 -53.79 15.94
CA THR A 574 18.82 -54.65 15.80
C THR A 574 19.11 -56.13 16.04
N ALA A 575 20.33 -56.59 15.75
CA ALA A 575 20.76 -57.97 15.99
C ALA A 575 21.36 -58.18 17.39
N ALA A 576 21.64 -57.10 18.12
CA ALA A 576 22.28 -57.17 19.45
C ALA A 576 21.28 -57.59 20.54
N LYS A 577 21.71 -58.49 21.43
CA LYS A 577 20.98 -58.83 22.66
C LYS A 577 21.82 -58.39 23.87
N GLY A 578 21.33 -57.39 24.62
CA GLY A 578 22.04 -56.86 25.79
C GLY A 578 23.40 -56.21 25.45
N GLY A 579 23.52 -55.56 24.28
CA GLY A 579 24.77 -54.91 23.83
C GLY A 579 25.85 -55.88 23.32
N LYS A 580 25.51 -57.16 23.20
CA LYS A 580 26.37 -58.22 22.62
C LYS A 580 25.80 -58.65 21.27
N LEU A 581 26.67 -58.65 20.27
CA LEU A 581 26.39 -59.10 18.91
C LEU A 581 26.81 -60.57 18.77
N PRO A 582 25.99 -61.43 18.15
CA PRO A 582 26.39 -62.79 17.85
C PRO A 582 27.49 -62.80 16.78
N LEU A 583 28.34 -63.83 16.81
CA LEU A 583 29.46 -63.97 15.86
C LEU A 583 29.00 -64.03 14.38
N ALA A 584 27.76 -64.41 14.12
CA ALA A 584 27.14 -64.35 12.79
C ALA A 584 27.15 -62.93 12.18
N GLN A 585 27.26 -61.88 13.00
CA GLN A 585 27.35 -60.49 12.56
C GLN A 585 28.79 -60.03 12.30
N ALA A 586 29.80 -60.91 12.41
CA ALA A 586 31.21 -60.54 12.28
C ALA A 586 31.53 -59.84 10.94
N GLY A 587 30.91 -60.27 9.84
CA GLY A 587 31.07 -59.60 8.53
C GLY A 587 30.60 -58.14 8.56
N ARG A 588 29.41 -57.87 9.10
CA ARG A 588 28.87 -56.50 9.23
C ARG A 588 29.67 -55.64 10.20
N VAL A 589 30.18 -56.24 11.28
CA VAL A 589 31.08 -55.54 12.21
C VAL A 589 32.39 -55.18 11.52
N LYS A 590 32.90 -56.03 10.63
CA LYS A 590 34.08 -55.75 9.82
C LYS A 590 33.83 -54.63 8.79
N GLU A 591 32.68 -54.62 8.12
CA GLU A 591 32.27 -53.50 7.26
C GLU A 591 32.23 -52.17 8.02
N LEU A 592 31.67 -52.16 9.24
CA LEU A 592 31.67 -50.97 10.09
C LEU A 592 33.08 -50.57 10.54
N GLU A 593 33.95 -51.54 10.86
CA GLU A 593 35.36 -51.27 11.17
C GLU A 593 36.05 -50.55 10.01
N ASP A 594 35.90 -51.07 8.79
CA ASP A 594 36.53 -50.50 7.59
C ASP A 594 35.97 -49.11 7.27
N LEU A 595 34.65 -48.91 7.43
CA LEU A 595 34.03 -47.60 7.31
C LEU A 595 34.60 -46.61 8.33
N LEU A 596 34.67 -46.99 9.62
CA LEU A 596 35.21 -46.12 10.68
C LEU A 596 36.69 -45.79 10.47
N ILE A 597 37.49 -46.70 9.93
CA ILE A 597 38.90 -46.43 9.57
C ILE A 597 38.97 -45.42 8.42
N SER A 598 38.02 -45.46 7.47
CA SER A 598 38.01 -44.55 6.32
C SER A 598 37.58 -43.11 6.66
N VAL A 599 36.67 -42.92 7.63
CA VAL A 599 36.10 -41.60 7.97
C VAL A 599 36.51 -41.05 9.33
N GLY A 600 37.17 -41.85 10.17
CA GLY A 600 37.48 -41.46 11.54
C GLY A 600 38.53 -42.37 12.19
N LYS A 601 38.22 -42.88 13.38
CA LYS A 601 39.14 -43.73 14.15
C LYS A 601 38.46 -45.02 14.59
N CYS A 602 39.10 -46.16 14.42
CA CYS A 602 38.64 -47.41 15.01
C CYS A 602 39.75 -48.13 15.77
N SER A 603 39.41 -48.69 16.94
CA SER A 603 40.30 -49.55 17.71
C SER A 603 39.66 -50.91 17.96
N SER A 604 40.38 -51.98 17.62
CA SER A 604 39.90 -53.36 17.77
C SER A 604 40.82 -54.16 18.67
N THR A 605 40.25 -54.95 19.59
CA THR A 605 41.04 -55.80 20.48
C THR A 605 41.81 -56.88 19.69
N PRO A 606 42.96 -57.37 20.20
CA PRO A 606 43.72 -58.43 19.52
C PRO A 606 42.88 -59.68 19.21
N ALA A 607 41.94 -60.03 20.10
CA ALA A 607 41.02 -61.13 19.89
C ALA A 607 40.08 -60.91 18.69
N ALA A 608 39.52 -59.70 18.54
CA ALA A 608 38.67 -59.34 17.41
C ALA A 608 39.45 -59.36 16.09
N LYS A 609 40.67 -58.78 16.07
CA LYS A 609 41.54 -58.80 14.89
C LYS A 609 41.86 -60.22 14.43
N LYS A 610 42.31 -61.08 15.37
CA LYS A 610 42.61 -62.49 15.07
C LYS A 610 41.38 -63.25 14.57
N MET A 611 40.19 -62.89 15.04
CA MET A 611 38.94 -63.47 14.55
C MET A 611 38.66 -63.05 13.10
N PHE A 612 38.76 -61.75 12.77
CA PHE A 612 38.56 -61.27 11.41
C PHE A 612 39.59 -61.84 10.44
N GLU A 613 40.86 -61.93 10.85
CA GLU A 613 41.93 -62.58 10.07
C GLU A 613 41.63 -64.05 9.79
N ARG A 614 41.15 -64.79 10.80
CA ARG A 614 40.73 -66.18 10.63
C ARG A 614 39.56 -66.32 9.67
N LEU A 615 38.58 -65.43 9.73
CA LEU A 615 37.43 -65.46 8.82
C LEU A 615 37.82 -65.08 7.38
N ALA A 616 38.81 -64.20 7.20
CA ALA A 616 39.29 -63.79 5.88
C ALA A 616 40.24 -64.79 5.21
N SER A 617 40.85 -65.71 5.97
CA SER A 617 41.90 -66.65 5.50
C SER A 617 41.40 -68.07 5.21
N ILE A 618 40.08 -68.27 5.09
CA ILE A 618 39.49 -69.59 4.84
C ILE A 618 39.51 -69.89 3.34
N ASP A 619 40.58 -70.52 2.87
CA ASP A 619 40.67 -71.01 1.48
C ASP A 619 40.13 -72.45 1.32
N SER A 620 40.38 -73.33 2.29
CA SER A 620 39.90 -74.72 2.28
C SER A 620 39.79 -75.30 3.70
N ILE A 621 38.88 -76.26 3.89
CA ILE A 621 38.69 -76.95 5.17
C ILE A 621 39.76 -78.05 5.30
N ALA A 622 40.62 -77.93 6.31
CA ALA A 622 41.65 -78.92 6.57
C ALA A 622 41.05 -80.28 6.92
N VAL A 623 41.56 -81.35 6.31
CA VAL A 623 41.12 -82.71 6.61
C VAL A 623 41.54 -83.10 8.02
N VAL A 624 40.56 -83.39 8.87
CA VAL A 624 40.79 -83.76 10.27
C VAL A 624 40.83 -85.27 10.39
N ARG A 625 41.89 -85.80 11.02
CA ARG A 625 41.96 -87.22 11.34
C ARG A 625 40.86 -87.60 12.33
N LYS A 626 40.21 -88.72 12.03
CA LYS A 626 39.21 -89.33 12.90
C LYS A 626 39.72 -89.49 14.34
N PRO A 627 38.94 -89.09 15.37
CA PRO A 627 39.31 -89.27 16.77
C PRO A 627 39.56 -90.74 17.13
N ARG A 628 40.59 -91.01 17.95
CA ARG A 628 41.00 -92.38 18.33
C ARG A 628 39.92 -93.16 19.08
N ASN A 629 39.05 -92.45 19.79
CA ASN A 629 37.92 -92.98 20.57
C ASN A 629 36.68 -93.30 19.71
N LEU A 630 36.60 -92.84 18.46
CA LEU A 630 35.48 -93.14 17.58
C LEU A 630 35.64 -94.53 16.96
N LYS A 631 34.80 -95.50 17.34
CA LYS A 631 34.88 -96.91 16.87
C LYS A 631 33.98 -97.19 15.65
N ALA A 632 33.94 -96.30 14.67
CA ALA A 632 33.12 -96.45 13.44
C ALA A 632 33.99 -96.41 12.15
N LYS A 633 33.65 -97.18 11.11
CA LYS A 633 34.31 -97.04 9.79
C LYS A 633 33.55 -95.97 8.99
N LEU A 634 34.17 -94.81 8.82
CA LEU A 634 33.55 -93.68 8.15
C LEU A 634 33.61 -93.85 6.63
N ARG A 635 32.55 -93.43 5.95
CA ARG A 635 32.51 -93.27 4.48
C ARG A 635 33.22 -91.96 4.10
N PRO A 636 33.72 -91.82 2.86
CA PRO A 636 34.48 -90.64 2.43
C PRO A 636 33.78 -89.29 2.70
N TYR A 637 32.47 -89.21 2.53
CA TYR A 637 31.70 -87.99 2.84
C TYR A 637 31.57 -87.71 4.34
N GLN A 638 31.59 -88.74 5.19
CA GLN A 638 31.54 -88.57 6.65
C GLN A 638 32.87 -88.03 7.20
N GLU A 639 33.99 -88.35 6.56
CA GLU A 639 35.30 -87.76 6.90
C GLU A 639 35.35 -86.27 6.58
N GLN A 640 34.70 -85.86 5.47
CA GLN A 640 34.50 -84.44 5.14
C GLN A 640 33.57 -83.77 6.16
N GLY A 641 32.47 -84.43 6.56
CA GLY A 641 31.54 -83.93 7.58
C GLY A 641 32.21 -83.67 8.94
N ILE A 642 33.07 -84.57 9.41
CA ILE A 642 33.87 -84.36 10.65
C ILE A 642 34.82 -83.17 10.50
N SER A 643 35.48 -83.05 9.35
CA SER A 643 36.39 -81.94 9.08
C SER A 643 35.65 -80.60 9.08
N TRP A 644 34.46 -80.56 8.50
CA TRP A 644 33.56 -79.40 8.51
C TRP A 644 33.08 -79.07 9.94
N LEU A 645 32.61 -80.07 10.70
CA LEU A 645 32.17 -79.88 12.08
C LEU A 645 33.29 -79.33 12.98
N LYS A 646 34.50 -79.88 12.87
CA LYS A 646 35.68 -79.40 13.62
C LYS A 646 36.03 -77.97 13.23
N PHE A 647 35.98 -77.66 11.94
CA PHE A 647 36.24 -76.32 11.43
C PHE A 647 35.23 -75.30 11.99
N ILE A 648 33.93 -75.58 11.89
CA ILE A 648 32.84 -74.74 12.42
C ILE A 648 32.98 -74.53 13.94
N HIS A 649 33.34 -75.60 14.66
CA HIS A 649 33.64 -75.54 16.10
C HIS A 649 34.85 -74.64 16.40
N ASP A 650 35.92 -74.72 15.61
CA ASP A 650 37.15 -73.93 15.83
C ASP A 650 36.98 -72.43 15.58
N ILE A 651 36.03 -72.05 14.74
CA ILE A 651 35.64 -70.65 14.53
C ILE A 651 34.46 -70.22 15.42
N ALA A 652 34.02 -71.09 16.34
CA ALA A 652 32.90 -70.85 17.27
C ALA A 652 31.60 -70.33 16.60
N SER A 653 31.38 -70.72 15.33
CA SER A 653 30.29 -70.14 14.53
C SER A 653 28.93 -70.80 14.74
N GLY A 654 28.85 -71.85 15.57
CA GLY A 654 27.59 -72.46 15.99
C GLY A 654 26.82 -73.18 14.86
N GLY A 655 27.52 -73.82 13.92
CA GLY A 655 26.88 -74.56 12.83
C GLY A 655 26.22 -75.86 13.29
N VAL A 656 25.10 -76.16 12.65
CA VAL A 656 24.29 -77.37 12.88
C VAL A 656 24.41 -78.26 11.65
N LEU A 657 24.80 -79.52 11.84
CA LEU A 657 24.78 -80.51 10.77
C LEU A 657 23.34 -81.03 10.63
N ALA A 658 22.64 -80.59 9.58
CA ALA A 658 21.27 -81.00 9.27
C ALA A 658 21.29 -81.97 8.06
N ASP A 659 21.97 -83.10 8.20
CA ASP A 659 22.10 -84.09 7.12
C ASP A 659 21.95 -85.52 7.66
N ASP A 660 21.51 -86.44 6.80
CA ASP A 660 21.25 -87.86 7.07
C ASP A 660 22.57 -88.67 7.11
N MET A 661 23.69 -87.99 7.38
CA MET A 661 25.04 -88.57 7.34
C MET A 661 25.30 -89.59 8.45
N GLY A 662 24.49 -89.62 9.51
CA GLY A 662 24.69 -90.48 10.68
C GLY A 662 25.98 -90.16 11.46
N LEU A 663 26.36 -88.88 11.49
CA LEU A 663 27.56 -88.34 12.17
C LEU A 663 27.25 -87.74 13.54
#